data_AF-A0A3A0AH39-F1
#
_entry.id   AF-A0A3A0AH39-F1
#
_cell.length_a   1.000
_cell.length_b   1.000
_cell.length_c   1.000
_cell.angle_alpha   90.00
_cell.angle_beta   90.00
_cell.angle_gamma   90.00
#
_symmetry.space_group_name_H-M   'P 1'
#
loop_
_entity.id
_entity.type
_entity.pdbx_description
1 polymer ?
#
loop_
_entity_poly.entity_id
_entity_poly.type
_entity_poly.pdbx_seq_one_letter_code
_entity_poly.pdbx_strand_id
1 'polypeptide(L)'
;MRPFEHPFEHSFAYKGAGQSRAVPALYVAVIILVLLGLVLPAAAQAKALGQPPATSNTDMTSSGAEMSALGFSAVGEFVATNSVNLAPAGRSEGLLARQDYQNLHDQARLLLGIGQGFRLVDLQLPPSCTGATIGDCQKNYADFNNGRIFYRFCADFAQLDVNGRCRRFDDLSPAEQKERIPDLSPQLPLEGEKDIRNKLILAREIYGFLSLAEPAGVTIEVDGQPRPVRELGRSGVLTATRELATIHMIFGNEFMVDALDYRFASGDPRADQIIAEEIRQLEAALEQYNLAVDVLAHAFNADFGGPGGVQIGDFFGKREFELFGLVSERMVAAIGEIADRFRQQGQDQKALDLYAKAFASQYVQVMALATSAAEQDQNLAENGGWEILTNMGKLRGRAQAIHDGVNPFGFVDEYVPLQTYAELRNLTRNDFLRDSTEDEDRAANAQREFDQNRTALNRELQNLNLTYNSQLLELCGATTDNFQTCDATGGLMRQNFHNLDAASLRILQVKKRITNLGEQMRIEQERNAKTVELTLANGEKMALLEYEKGVIGAYRTTEAYVESTSDETYFGNELRTTASFKIGFPEFGGGFETSLSAAVGYRHSSGKVSSITTVWDPASEKLGAISSVQALQNAVLQADINNANSEATIRNLLLQQSELLIELDIAFREWNRLVDEHRQLKERYQNLLNLRAQAQADVASSYFSNPAFRLLRDHTTVEAARSHGLAAQFAYLTAKALESEFLVRFPSLNNIFKARTADDIDNFLNELEAFRIAIGSPGELNRFPYRISLAKDLLGLSDENLDPTGALSPSQRSQLRLEGFQRIIQQNAITDTTSGQVIAIELPFTTSLLDRRLFTPNIWNNRIAGVGLPPEVPGTQGIAVNLLTRQFGDIGTPEIQLTQGGHATFRTSQGLFVEYVPENAKLSGYPVPTGFESKTKTATILSSVNGNGRGTPSSALFNRSVAASNWVLRIDLRSPLNSKLDIAQLEDIEINMDTTGIALANNVQAAQVDAANLQAAFDGE
;
A
#
# COMPACT_ATOMS: atom_id res chain seq x y z
N MET A 1 -54.47 -38.71 14.01
CA MET A 1 -53.16 -38.89 14.69
C MET A 1 -52.73 -37.52 15.19
N ARG A 2 -52.25 -37.45 16.43
CA ARG A 2 -52.15 -36.26 17.31
C ARG A 2 -51.20 -35.16 16.77
N PRO A 3 -51.45 -33.87 17.05
CA PRO A 3 -50.43 -32.83 17.02
C PRO A 3 -49.73 -32.74 18.38
N PHE A 4 -48.42 -32.49 18.37
CA PHE A 4 -47.61 -32.21 19.55
C PHE A 4 -47.52 -30.69 19.73
N GLU A 5 -48.10 -30.21 20.81
CA GLU A 5 -47.89 -28.87 21.37
C GLU A 5 -46.69 -28.91 22.34
N HIS A 6 -45.80 -27.93 22.26
CA HIS A 6 -44.96 -27.53 23.39
C HIS A 6 -44.80 -26.01 23.37
N PRO A 7 -45.05 -25.31 24.50
CA PRO A 7 -44.85 -23.88 24.65
C PRO A 7 -43.49 -23.58 25.31
N PHE A 8 -42.78 -22.56 24.83
CA PHE A 8 -41.77 -21.86 25.61
C PHE A 8 -42.07 -20.36 25.52
N GLU A 9 -42.83 -19.86 26.51
CA GLU A 9 -42.94 -18.44 26.81
C GLU A 9 -41.80 -18.04 27.74
N HIS A 10 -40.87 -17.21 27.27
CA HIS A 10 -40.06 -16.37 28.12
C HIS A 10 -40.45 -14.90 27.87
N SER A 11 -41.34 -14.41 28.73
CA SER A 11 -41.72 -13.01 28.82
C SER A 11 -40.58 -12.20 29.48
N PHE A 12 -39.83 -11.42 28.69
CA PHE A 12 -39.01 -10.33 29.23
C PHE A 12 -39.88 -9.07 29.35
N ALA A 13 -40.32 -8.78 30.57
CA ALA A 13 -41.01 -7.54 30.91
C ALA A 13 -40.00 -6.40 31.06
N TYR A 14 -39.97 -5.47 30.10
CA TYR A 14 -39.27 -4.20 30.23
C TYR A 14 -40.10 -3.24 31.08
N LYS A 15 -39.65 -2.97 32.32
CA LYS A 15 -40.14 -1.85 33.13
C LYS A 15 -39.46 -0.57 32.65
N GLY A 16 -40.21 0.27 31.94
CA GLY A 16 -39.81 1.65 31.66
C GLY A 16 -39.78 2.48 32.93
N ALA A 17 -38.59 3.00 33.28
CA ALA A 17 -38.43 4.07 34.24
C ALA A 17 -37.87 5.29 33.50
N GLY A 18 -38.73 6.27 33.27
CA GLY A 18 -38.31 7.59 32.81
C GLY A 18 -37.55 8.32 33.92
N GLN A 19 -36.29 8.65 33.67
CA GLN A 19 -35.59 9.68 34.42
C GLN A 19 -34.90 10.65 33.46
N SER A 20 -35.33 11.90 33.60
CA SER A 20 -34.74 13.14 33.11
C SER A 20 -33.21 13.16 33.27
N ARG A 21 -32.48 13.37 32.17
CA ARG A 21 -31.04 13.63 32.17
C ARG A 21 -30.78 15.10 32.47
N ALA A 22 -30.35 15.38 33.70
CA ALA A 22 -29.61 16.60 34.03
C ALA A 22 -28.12 16.37 33.71
N VAL A 23 -27.55 17.24 32.88
CA VAL A 23 -26.11 17.25 32.52
C VAL A 23 -25.30 17.77 33.71
N PRO A 24 -24.20 17.11 34.15
CA PRO A 24 -23.39 17.64 35.24
C PRO A 24 -22.39 18.69 34.70
N ALA A 25 -22.51 19.92 35.20
CA ALA A 25 -21.65 21.07 34.92
C ALA A 25 -20.14 20.88 35.22
N LEU A 26 -19.76 19.75 35.83
CA LEU A 26 -18.37 19.42 36.16
C LEU A 26 -17.51 19.16 34.91
N TYR A 27 -18.13 18.69 33.81
CA TYR A 27 -17.42 18.29 32.59
C TYR A 27 -16.91 19.48 31.76
N VAL A 28 -17.59 20.63 31.85
CA VAL A 28 -17.20 21.88 31.17
C VAL A 28 -16.06 22.57 31.91
N ALA A 29 -16.00 22.47 33.24
CA ALA A 29 -14.95 23.10 34.05
C ALA A 29 -13.56 22.48 33.81
N VAL A 30 -13.48 21.16 33.58
CA VAL A 30 -12.21 20.46 33.28
C VAL A 30 -11.69 20.84 31.90
N ILE A 31 -12.57 20.99 30.91
CA ILE A 31 -12.20 21.41 29.54
C ILE A 31 -11.67 22.85 29.51
N ILE A 32 -12.27 23.76 30.30
CA ILE A 32 -11.81 25.15 30.42
C ILE A 32 -10.44 25.22 31.11
N LEU A 33 -10.18 24.38 32.12
CA LEU A 33 -8.88 24.33 32.81
C LEU A 33 -7.74 23.79 31.94
N VAL A 34 -8.02 22.81 31.08
CA VAL A 34 -7.03 22.26 30.12
C VAL A 34 -6.74 23.26 28.99
N LEU A 35 -7.76 24.01 28.52
CA LEU A 35 -7.57 25.03 27.48
C LEU A 35 -6.86 26.30 28.01
N LEU A 36 -7.01 26.66 29.28
CA LEU A 36 -6.28 27.78 29.89
C LEU A 36 -4.80 27.47 30.16
N GLY A 37 -4.42 26.19 30.25
CA GLY A 37 -3.01 25.78 30.42
C GLY A 37 -2.15 25.90 29.16
N LEU A 38 -2.76 26.02 27.97
CA LEU A 38 -2.07 25.95 26.68
C LEU A 38 -1.77 27.31 26.02
N VAL A 39 -2.08 28.46 26.67
CA VAL A 39 -2.03 29.79 26.03
C VAL A 39 -1.15 30.83 26.76
N LEU A 40 -0.18 30.44 27.59
CA LEU A 40 0.76 31.42 28.19
C LEU A 40 2.19 31.24 27.68
N PRO A 41 2.82 32.29 27.09
CA PRO A 41 4.21 32.24 26.65
C PRO A 41 5.15 32.44 27.85
N ALA A 42 6.27 31.71 27.81
CA ALA A 42 7.34 31.79 28.79
C ALA A 42 8.02 33.17 28.77
N ALA A 43 8.05 33.84 29.92
CA ALA A 43 8.96 34.94 30.20
C ALA A 43 9.73 34.64 31.49
N ALA A 44 11.03 34.92 31.43
CA ALA A 44 12.08 34.56 32.36
C ALA A 44 11.90 35.07 33.80
N GLN A 45 12.42 34.32 34.77
CA GLN A 45 13.22 34.87 35.88
C GLN A 45 14.05 33.80 36.59
N ALA A 46 15.28 34.17 36.93
CA ALA A 46 16.31 33.34 37.54
C ALA A 46 16.44 33.60 39.06
N LYS A 47 16.94 32.57 39.77
CA LYS A 47 17.67 32.57 41.06
C LYS A 47 16.92 33.05 42.34
N ALA A 48 16.75 32.15 43.32
CA ALA A 48 17.71 31.93 44.42
C ALA A 48 17.10 31.18 45.65
N LEU A 49 17.92 30.25 46.19
CA LEU A 49 18.07 29.85 47.61
C LEU A 49 16.97 29.08 48.37
N GLY A 50 17.32 27.86 48.82
CA GLY A 50 17.47 27.59 50.26
C GLY A 50 16.46 26.67 50.97
N GLN A 51 16.95 25.46 51.31
CA GLN A 51 16.59 24.57 52.45
C GLN A 51 15.28 23.72 52.42
N PRO A 52 15.36 22.44 52.83
CA PRO A 52 14.22 21.53 53.03
C PRO A 52 13.70 21.60 54.48
N PRO A 53 12.45 21.18 54.76
CA PRO A 53 12.31 19.98 55.58
C PRO A 53 11.01 19.15 55.41
N ALA A 54 11.08 17.93 55.97
CA ALA A 54 10.07 17.21 56.75
C ALA A 54 8.89 16.49 56.06
N THR A 55 9.00 15.15 56.05
CA THR A 55 8.07 14.17 56.64
C THR A 55 6.64 14.63 56.98
N SER A 56 5.63 13.94 56.41
CA SER A 56 4.48 13.48 57.21
C SER A 56 3.74 12.31 56.52
N ASN A 57 3.42 11.32 57.34
CA ASN A 57 2.51 10.21 57.09
C ASN A 57 1.10 10.69 56.74
N THR A 58 0.35 9.89 55.98
CA THR A 58 -0.93 9.35 56.50
C THR A 58 -1.41 8.18 55.65
N ASP A 59 -1.55 7.04 56.33
CA ASP A 59 -2.38 5.90 55.95
C ASP A 59 -3.82 6.31 55.65
N MET A 60 -4.44 5.64 54.67
CA MET A 60 -5.83 5.18 54.80
C MET A 60 -6.01 3.85 54.06
N THR A 61 -6.18 2.80 54.86
CA THR A 61 -6.66 1.47 54.50
C THR A 61 -8.16 1.48 54.22
N SER A 62 -8.64 0.75 53.20
CA SER A 62 -9.77 -0.18 53.36
C SER A 62 -9.90 -1.16 52.17
N SER A 63 -10.02 -2.44 52.53
CA SER A 63 -10.64 -3.61 51.85
C SER A 63 -11.47 -3.32 50.59
N GLY A 64 -11.45 -4.11 49.51
CA GLY A 64 -11.17 -5.54 49.36
C GLY A 64 -12.27 -6.14 48.47
N ALA A 65 -11.94 -6.44 47.22
CA ALA A 65 -12.67 -7.37 46.37
C ALA A 65 -11.65 -8.02 45.43
N GLU A 66 -11.43 -9.32 45.64
CA GLU A 66 -10.48 -10.14 44.89
C GLU A 66 -10.91 -10.22 43.42
N MET A 67 -10.09 -9.63 42.54
CA MET A 67 -10.04 -9.98 41.13
C MET A 67 -8.76 -10.78 40.91
N SER A 68 -8.93 -12.01 40.43
CA SER A 68 -7.86 -12.96 40.10
C SER A 68 -6.81 -12.31 39.20
N ALA A 69 -5.58 -12.23 39.71
CA ALA A 69 -4.39 -11.91 38.95
C ALA A 69 -4.17 -12.97 37.85
N LEU A 70 -4.35 -12.57 36.60
CA LEU A 70 -3.85 -13.29 35.43
C LEU A 70 -3.24 -12.28 34.46
N GLY A 71 -1.91 -12.34 34.34
CA GLY A 71 -1.23 -12.10 33.06
C GLY A 71 -0.80 -10.69 32.67
N PHE A 72 -0.51 -9.78 33.59
CA PHE A 72 0.25 -8.56 33.27
C PHE A 72 1.65 -8.67 33.86
N SER A 73 2.65 -8.99 33.04
CA SER A 73 4.04 -8.70 33.40
C SER A 73 4.23 -7.20 33.31
N ALA A 74 4.26 -6.52 34.45
CA ALA A 74 4.91 -5.24 34.57
C ALA A 74 6.40 -5.44 34.21
N VAL A 75 6.79 -5.08 32.98
CA VAL A 75 8.19 -5.01 32.60
C VAL A 75 8.68 -3.62 33.00
N GLY A 76 9.46 -3.57 34.09
CA GLY A 76 10.00 -2.32 34.60
C GLY A 76 10.60 -2.39 36.01
N GLU A 77 10.89 -3.57 36.55
CA GLU A 77 11.73 -3.70 37.74
C GLU A 77 13.07 -4.33 37.31
N PHE A 78 14.11 -3.49 37.23
CA PHE A 78 15.46 -3.91 36.85
C PHE A 78 16.06 -4.81 37.94
N VAL A 79 15.94 -6.12 37.74
CA VAL A 79 16.79 -7.10 38.44
C VAL A 79 17.83 -7.59 37.44
N ALA A 80 19.04 -7.06 37.58
CA ALA A 80 20.21 -7.46 36.81
C ALA A 80 20.65 -8.88 37.20
N THR A 81 20.15 -9.89 36.51
CA THR A 81 20.76 -11.22 36.54
C THR A 81 20.83 -11.82 35.14
N ASN A 82 22.06 -12.04 34.69
CA ASN A 82 22.51 -12.69 33.44
C ASN A 82 22.45 -11.87 32.15
N SER A 83 22.85 -10.60 32.20
CA SER A 83 23.43 -9.93 31.03
C SER A 83 24.76 -10.59 30.67
N VAL A 84 25.08 -10.65 29.37
CA VAL A 84 26.47 -10.88 28.95
C VAL A 84 27.28 -9.70 29.48
N ASN A 85 28.02 -9.93 30.56
CA ASN A 85 28.94 -8.96 31.14
C ASN A 85 30.07 -8.71 30.13
N LEU A 86 29.88 -7.76 29.21
CA LEU A 86 30.95 -7.21 28.38
C LEU A 86 31.87 -6.27 29.18
N ALA A 87 31.54 -5.98 30.44
CA ALA A 87 32.48 -5.44 31.41
C ALA A 87 33.19 -6.59 32.13
N PRO A 88 34.47 -6.88 31.86
CA PRO A 88 35.24 -7.83 32.66
C PRO A 88 35.39 -7.23 34.06
N ALA A 89 34.60 -7.72 35.02
CA ALA A 89 34.78 -7.38 36.43
C ALA A 89 36.18 -7.83 36.87
N GLY A 90 37.10 -6.87 36.97
CA GLY A 90 38.44 -7.08 37.54
C GLY A 90 39.64 -6.70 36.67
N ARG A 91 39.47 -6.15 35.45
CA ARG A 91 40.59 -5.49 34.74
C ARG A 91 40.49 -3.97 34.93
N SER A 92 41.60 -3.35 35.32
CA SER A 92 41.79 -1.89 35.22
C SER A 92 41.32 -1.42 33.84
N GLU A 93 40.75 -0.21 33.74
CA GLU A 93 40.30 0.48 32.52
C GLU A 93 41.37 0.50 31.41
N GLY A 94 41.63 -0.65 30.80
CA GLY A 94 42.39 -0.76 29.58
C GLY A 94 41.45 -0.34 28.48
N LEU A 95 41.66 0.88 27.96
CA LEU A 95 41.08 1.31 26.70
C LEU A 95 41.15 0.15 25.71
N LEU A 96 40.01 -0.29 25.18
CA LEU A 96 39.97 -1.32 24.14
C LEU A 96 40.91 -0.90 23.00
N ALA A 97 41.68 -1.85 22.47
CA ALA A 97 42.55 -1.56 21.35
C ALA A 97 41.70 -1.26 20.11
N ARG A 98 42.23 -0.48 19.16
CA ARG A 98 41.59 -0.23 17.86
C ARG A 98 41.14 -1.53 17.18
N GLN A 99 41.92 -2.59 17.32
CA GLN A 99 41.61 -3.92 16.78
C GLN A 99 40.38 -4.56 17.45
N ASP A 100 40.14 -4.33 18.73
CA ASP A 100 38.97 -4.87 19.43
C ASP A 100 37.69 -4.21 18.89
N TYR A 101 37.73 -2.89 18.66
CA TYR A 101 36.62 -2.16 18.01
C TYR A 101 36.37 -2.64 16.58
N GLN A 102 37.43 -2.93 15.80
CA GLN A 102 37.31 -3.52 14.47
C GLN A 102 36.62 -4.89 14.54
N ASN A 103 37.08 -5.78 15.44
CA ASN A 103 36.52 -7.12 15.58
C ASN A 103 35.04 -7.10 15.97
N LEU A 104 34.67 -6.22 16.92
CA LEU A 104 33.27 -6.02 17.33
C LEU A 104 32.42 -5.46 16.19
N HIS A 105 32.93 -4.49 15.45
CA HIS A 105 32.25 -3.94 14.28
C HIS A 105 32.03 -5.00 13.20
N ASP A 106 33.03 -5.81 12.88
CA ASP A 106 32.95 -6.84 11.85
C ASP A 106 31.97 -7.95 12.27
N GLN A 107 31.94 -8.33 13.55
CA GLN A 107 30.94 -9.23 14.11
C GLN A 107 29.53 -8.65 13.99
N ALA A 108 29.32 -7.39 14.39
CA ALA A 108 28.03 -6.73 14.31
C ALA A 108 27.55 -6.60 12.86
N ARG A 109 28.45 -6.26 11.92
CA ARG A 109 28.18 -6.16 10.48
C ARG A 109 27.74 -7.50 9.90
N LEU A 110 28.40 -8.60 10.29
CA LEU A 110 28.02 -9.95 9.88
C LEU A 110 26.61 -10.30 10.36
N LEU A 111 26.31 -10.07 11.64
CA LEU A 111 25.01 -10.37 12.23
C LEU A 111 23.87 -9.53 11.61
N LEU A 112 24.12 -8.23 11.39
CA LEU A 112 23.18 -7.36 10.68
C LEU A 112 22.98 -7.82 9.23
N GLY A 113 24.05 -8.20 8.54
CA GLY A 113 24.01 -8.73 7.18
C GLY A 113 23.16 -10.00 7.06
N ILE A 114 23.16 -10.87 8.07
CA ILE A 114 22.29 -12.06 8.12
C ILE A 114 20.81 -11.64 8.17
N GLY A 115 20.44 -10.66 9.00
CA GLY A 115 19.06 -10.19 9.08
C GLY A 115 18.60 -9.44 7.83
N GLN A 116 19.46 -8.61 7.24
CA GLN A 116 19.20 -7.95 5.96
C GLN A 116 19.07 -8.97 4.82
N GLY A 117 19.94 -9.98 4.79
CA GLY A 117 19.87 -11.10 3.86
C GLY A 117 18.57 -11.88 4.01
N PHE A 118 18.14 -12.17 5.24
CA PHE A 118 16.85 -12.81 5.50
C PHE A 118 15.68 -11.98 4.95
N ARG A 119 15.64 -10.66 5.18
CA ARG A 119 14.59 -9.81 4.62
C ARG A 119 14.63 -9.77 3.09
N LEU A 120 15.80 -9.52 2.51
CA LEU A 120 15.95 -9.28 1.06
C LEU A 120 15.87 -10.57 0.24
N VAL A 121 16.24 -11.71 0.81
CA VAL A 121 16.28 -13.00 0.11
C VAL A 121 15.12 -13.88 0.58
N ASP A 122 15.01 -14.20 1.87
CA ASP A 122 14.01 -15.17 2.33
C ASP A 122 12.58 -14.59 2.37
N LEU A 123 12.40 -13.32 2.73
CA LEU A 123 11.06 -12.68 2.83
C LEU A 123 10.60 -11.94 1.57
N GLN A 124 11.52 -11.46 0.74
CA GLN A 124 11.18 -10.80 -0.52
C GLN A 124 11.20 -11.78 -1.71
N LEU A 125 12.01 -12.85 -1.64
CA LEU A 125 12.16 -13.90 -2.65
C LEU A 125 11.83 -15.27 -2.04
N PRO A 126 10.59 -15.53 -1.58
CA PRO A 126 10.26 -16.84 -1.04
C PRO A 126 10.69 -17.92 -2.05
N PRO A 127 11.37 -19.00 -1.60
CA PRO A 127 11.86 -20.04 -2.48
C PRO A 127 10.73 -20.48 -3.39
N SER A 128 11.03 -20.58 -4.69
CA SER A 128 10.03 -20.70 -5.74
C SER A 128 8.96 -21.70 -5.36
N CYS A 129 7.70 -21.35 -5.62
CA CYS A 129 6.51 -22.20 -5.52
C CYS A 129 6.59 -23.51 -6.33
N THR A 130 7.76 -23.87 -6.83
CA THR A 130 8.10 -25.10 -7.54
C THR A 130 8.00 -26.29 -6.59
N GLY A 131 6.80 -26.88 -6.51
CA GLY A 131 6.54 -28.12 -5.78
C GLY A 131 5.42 -28.00 -4.73
N ALA A 132 5.06 -26.79 -4.33
CA ALA A 132 3.92 -26.54 -3.44
C ALA A 132 2.65 -26.33 -4.27
N THR A 133 1.48 -26.67 -3.73
CA THR A 133 0.21 -26.37 -4.41
C THR A 133 0.00 -24.86 -4.46
N ILE A 134 -0.78 -24.34 -5.41
CA ILE A 134 -1.02 -22.88 -5.54
C ILE A 134 -1.54 -22.29 -4.22
N GLY A 135 -2.37 -23.03 -3.49
CA GLY A 135 -2.86 -22.64 -2.17
C GLY A 135 -1.77 -22.54 -1.09
N ASP A 136 -0.61 -23.17 -1.26
CA ASP A 136 0.48 -23.06 -0.30
C ASP A 136 1.19 -21.72 -0.39
N CYS A 137 1.40 -21.17 -1.60
CA CYS A 137 2.07 -19.89 -1.80
C CYS A 137 1.23 -18.65 -1.46
N GLN A 138 -0.06 -18.88 -1.23
CA GLN A 138 -1.01 -17.83 -0.88
C GLN A 138 -1.07 -17.63 0.65
N LYS A 139 -0.71 -18.65 1.44
CA LYS A 139 -0.67 -18.62 2.90
C LYS A 139 0.37 -17.64 3.45
N ASN A 140 0.08 -17.04 4.61
CA ASN A 140 1.05 -16.31 5.43
C ASN A 140 2.29 -17.16 5.75
N TYR A 141 3.36 -16.52 6.21
CA TYR A 141 4.64 -17.19 6.47
C TYR A 141 4.64 -18.26 7.56
N ALA A 142 3.65 -18.29 8.46
CA ALA A 142 3.51 -19.36 9.45
C ALA A 142 2.88 -20.63 8.83
N ASP A 143 2.03 -20.45 7.82
CA ASP A 143 1.35 -21.54 7.12
C ASP A 143 2.06 -21.93 5.80
N PHE A 144 2.84 -21.02 5.21
CA PHE A 144 3.71 -21.24 4.05
C PHE A 144 4.94 -22.06 4.42
N ASN A 145 5.27 -23.07 3.60
CA ASN A 145 6.42 -23.94 3.80
C ASN A 145 6.49 -24.51 5.24
N ASN A 146 5.33 -24.87 5.81
CA ASN A 146 5.17 -25.36 7.18
C ASN A 146 5.78 -24.43 8.24
N GLY A 147 5.71 -23.12 8.02
CA GLY A 147 6.19 -22.10 8.95
C GLY A 147 7.71 -21.96 9.00
N ARG A 148 8.48 -22.66 8.16
CA ARG A 148 9.94 -22.70 8.25
C ARG A 148 10.59 -21.33 8.25
N ILE A 149 10.10 -20.39 7.43
CA ILE A 149 10.61 -19.01 7.38
C ILE A 149 10.26 -18.26 8.67
N PHE A 150 9.01 -18.40 9.13
CA PHE A 150 8.52 -17.81 10.38
C PHE A 150 9.31 -18.26 11.60
N TYR A 151 9.57 -19.57 11.72
CA TYR A 151 10.36 -20.15 12.82
C TYR A 151 11.86 -19.88 12.69
N ARG A 152 12.43 -19.80 11.48
CA ARG A 152 13.83 -19.36 11.28
C ARG A 152 14.05 -17.95 11.82
N PHE A 153 13.10 -17.04 11.59
CA PHE A 153 13.17 -15.71 12.18
C PHE A 153 13.04 -15.75 13.70
N CYS A 154 12.26 -16.70 14.20
CA CYS A 154 11.76 -16.76 15.56
C CYS A 154 10.62 -15.76 15.80
N ALA A 155 9.63 -15.82 14.91
CA ALA A 155 8.38 -15.06 15.00
C ALA A 155 7.30 -15.76 15.87
N ASP A 156 7.60 -16.89 16.51
CA ASP A 156 6.76 -17.51 17.55
C ASP A 156 7.09 -16.87 18.91
N PHE A 157 6.06 -16.35 19.57
CA PHE A 157 6.20 -15.42 20.68
C PHE A 157 5.82 -15.95 22.04
N ALA A 158 5.35 -17.19 22.13
CA ALA A 158 5.02 -17.80 23.42
C ALA A 158 6.24 -17.95 24.36
N GLN A 159 7.45 -17.63 23.88
CA GLN A 159 8.73 -17.89 24.56
C GLN A 159 9.76 -16.76 24.43
N LEU A 160 9.33 -15.49 24.42
CA LEU A 160 10.27 -14.37 24.50
C LEU A 160 10.71 -14.11 25.96
N ASP A 161 12.00 -13.87 26.16
CA ASP A 161 12.53 -13.41 27.45
C ASP A 161 12.35 -11.90 27.65
N VAL A 162 12.75 -11.39 28.82
CA VAL A 162 12.63 -9.96 29.18
C VAL A 162 13.45 -9.01 28.30
N ASN A 163 14.48 -9.52 27.60
CA ASN A 163 15.27 -8.77 26.64
C ASN A 163 14.68 -8.87 25.23
N GLY A 164 13.51 -9.52 25.12
CA GLY A 164 12.89 -9.85 23.88
C GLY A 164 13.72 -10.81 23.06
N ARG A 165 14.54 -11.71 23.61
CA ARG A 165 15.16 -12.81 22.84
C ARG A 165 14.27 -14.03 22.90
N CYS A 166 14.27 -14.81 21.83
CA CYS A 166 13.55 -16.07 21.82
C CYS A 166 14.47 -17.22 22.22
N ARG A 167 13.89 -18.33 22.67
CA ARG A 167 14.63 -19.58 22.89
C ARG A 167 15.16 -20.11 21.55
N ARG A 168 16.46 -20.47 21.48
CA ARG A 168 17.06 -20.90 20.21
C ARG A 168 16.38 -22.15 19.69
N PHE A 169 16.19 -22.25 18.38
CA PHE A 169 15.54 -23.42 17.79
C PHE A 169 16.26 -24.72 18.16
N ASP A 170 17.59 -24.69 18.21
CA ASP A 170 18.41 -25.85 18.55
C ASP A 170 18.38 -26.21 20.05
N ASP A 171 17.88 -25.32 20.91
CA ASP A 171 17.69 -25.55 22.36
C ASP A 171 16.29 -26.14 22.67
N LEU A 172 15.42 -26.28 21.66
CA LEU A 172 14.12 -26.92 21.78
C LEU A 172 14.29 -28.45 21.76
N SER A 173 13.47 -29.14 22.54
CA SER A 173 13.39 -30.60 22.44
C SER A 173 12.88 -31.02 21.04
N PRO A 174 13.22 -32.22 20.56
CA PRO A 174 12.73 -32.70 19.27
C PRO A 174 11.19 -32.72 19.16
N ALA A 175 10.49 -32.88 20.29
CA ALA A 175 9.03 -32.79 20.36
C ALA A 175 8.54 -31.36 20.13
N GLU A 176 9.13 -30.37 20.82
CA GLU A 176 8.82 -28.94 20.64
C GLU A 176 9.16 -28.47 19.20
N GLN A 177 10.28 -28.94 18.64
CA GLN A 177 10.66 -28.62 17.26
C GLN A 177 9.64 -29.18 16.24
N LYS A 178 9.15 -30.40 16.47
CA LYS A 178 8.14 -31.05 15.62
C LYS A 178 6.74 -30.47 15.83
N GLU A 179 6.42 -29.99 17.03
CA GLU A 179 5.18 -29.25 17.28
C GLU A 179 5.14 -27.94 16.49
N ARG A 180 6.28 -27.23 16.44
CA ARG A 180 6.44 -26.00 15.65
C ARG A 180 6.43 -26.28 14.15
N ILE A 181 7.18 -27.28 13.70
CA ILE A 181 7.32 -27.64 12.28
C ILE A 181 6.91 -29.12 12.13
N PRO A 182 5.63 -29.42 11.86
CA PRO A 182 5.08 -30.79 11.87
C PRO A 182 5.78 -31.80 10.97
N ASP A 183 6.33 -31.34 9.84
CA ASP A 183 7.04 -32.14 8.85
C ASP A 183 8.57 -32.15 9.04
N LEU A 184 9.08 -31.59 10.15
CA LEU A 184 10.51 -31.56 10.45
C LEU A 184 11.02 -33.00 10.59
N SER A 185 11.88 -33.40 9.65
CA SER A 185 12.47 -34.74 9.59
C SER A 185 13.95 -34.65 9.24
N PRO A 186 14.76 -35.67 9.54
CA PRO A 186 16.14 -35.74 9.08
C PRO A 186 16.29 -35.60 7.56
N GLN A 187 15.24 -35.93 6.81
CA GLN A 187 15.18 -35.84 5.35
C GLN A 187 14.81 -34.44 4.83
N LEU A 188 14.20 -33.59 5.67
CA LEU A 188 13.80 -32.20 5.35
C LEU A 188 14.17 -31.29 6.54
N PRO A 189 15.48 -31.05 6.78
CA PRO A 189 15.93 -30.21 7.88
C PRO A 189 15.52 -28.74 7.69
N LEU A 190 15.57 -27.96 8.76
CA LEU A 190 15.44 -26.50 8.65
C LEU A 190 16.73 -25.93 8.05
N GLU A 191 16.71 -25.64 6.75
CA GLU A 191 17.86 -25.14 6.00
C GLU A 191 18.06 -23.63 6.19
N GLY A 192 19.32 -23.19 6.14
CA GLY A 192 19.72 -21.78 6.27
C GLY A 192 19.97 -21.31 7.71
N GLU A 193 20.23 -20.01 7.85
CA GLU A 193 20.47 -19.39 9.15
C GLU A 193 19.20 -19.40 10.01
N LYS A 194 19.35 -19.78 11.28
CA LYS A 194 18.29 -19.82 12.32
C LYS A 194 18.45 -18.67 13.33
N ASP A 195 17.44 -18.48 14.19
CA ASP A 195 17.44 -17.48 15.27
C ASP A 195 17.77 -16.06 14.80
N ILE A 196 17.26 -15.68 13.62
CA ILE A 196 17.62 -14.42 12.95
C ILE A 196 17.30 -13.21 13.84
N ARG A 197 16.17 -13.23 14.54
CA ARG A 197 15.78 -12.17 15.48
C ARG A 197 16.80 -12.01 16.61
N ASN A 198 17.26 -13.10 17.22
CA ASN A 198 18.28 -13.06 18.26
C ASN A 198 19.62 -12.49 17.74
N LYS A 199 19.98 -12.83 16.49
CA LYS A 199 21.19 -12.29 15.84
C LYS A 199 21.08 -10.78 15.60
N LEU A 200 19.92 -10.29 15.18
CA LEU A 200 19.66 -8.87 15.01
C LEU A 200 19.65 -8.11 16.36
N ILE A 201 19.08 -8.70 17.42
CA ILE A 201 19.15 -8.12 18.77
C ILE A 201 20.59 -8.03 19.25
N LEU A 202 21.40 -9.08 19.05
CA LEU A 202 22.82 -9.07 19.39
C LEU A 202 23.59 -8.04 18.55
N ALA A 203 23.29 -7.90 17.26
CA ALA A 203 23.89 -6.86 16.42
C ALA A 203 23.58 -5.46 16.98
N ARG A 204 22.32 -5.21 17.37
CA ARG A 204 21.89 -3.95 18.00
C ARG A 204 22.67 -3.66 19.28
N GLU A 205 22.83 -4.65 20.16
CA GLU A 205 23.59 -4.51 21.40
C GLU A 205 25.08 -4.20 21.15
N ILE A 206 25.72 -4.92 20.22
CA ILE A 206 27.13 -4.67 19.89
C ILE A 206 27.30 -3.27 19.28
N TYR A 207 26.44 -2.86 18.36
CA TYR A 207 26.48 -1.50 17.80
C TYR A 207 26.18 -0.44 18.86
N GLY A 208 25.30 -0.73 19.82
CA GLY A 208 25.07 0.09 21.01
C GLY A 208 26.35 0.32 21.79
N PHE A 209 27.10 -0.75 22.09
CA PHE A 209 28.40 -0.64 22.73
C PHE A 209 29.41 0.19 21.91
N LEU A 210 29.47 -0.01 20.59
CA LEU A 210 30.35 0.77 19.70
C LEU A 210 29.98 2.27 19.66
N SER A 211 28.71 2.61 19.86
CA SER A 211 28.24 4.00 19.92
C SER A 211 28.82 4.78 21.11
N LEU A 212 29.27 4.05 22.14
CA LEU A 212 29.88 4.56 23.37
C LEU A 212 31.40 4.44 23.41
N ALA A 213 32.05 4.09 22.28
CA ALA A 213 33.49 3.87 22.22
C ALA A 213 34.31 5.03 22.83
N GLU A 214 35.31 4.70 23.64
CA GLU A 214 36.28 5.65 24.22
C GLU A 214 37.71 5.31 23.75
N PRO A 215 38.52 6.32 23.37
CA PRO A 215 38.19 7.75 23.28
C PRO A 215 37.21 8.06 22.13
N ALA A 216 36.41 9.12 22.25
CA ALA A 216 35.38 9.50 21.27
C ALA A 216 35.86 9.60 19.80
N GLY A 217 37.14 9.93 19.59
CA GLY A 217 37.75 10.07 18.26
C GLY A 217 38.37 8.78 17.70
N VAL A 218 38.19 7.63 18.33
CA VAL A 218 38.74 6.36 17.83
C VAL A 218 38.11 6.03 16.46
N THR A 219 38.97 5.70 15.50
CA THR A 219 38.58 5.31 14.14
C THR A 219 38.99 3.87 13.84
N ILE A 220 38.21 3.19 13.02
CA ILE A 220 38.52 1.86 12.48
C ILE A 220 38.48 1.89 10.95
N GLU A 221 39.07 0.90 10.28
CA GLU A 221 39.03 0.85 8.81
C GLU A 221 37.77 0.12 8.36
N VAL A 222 36.94 0.80 7.57
CA VAL A 222 35.78 0.21 6.92
C VAL A 222 35.87 0.51 5.44
N ASP A 223 35.90 -0.53 4.63
CA ASP A 223 36.02 -0.46 3.17
C ASP A 223 37.24 0.39 2.72
N GLY A 224 38.36 0.25 3.43
CA GLY A 224 39.62 0.95 3.15
C GLY A 224 39.65 2.43 3.57
N GLN A 225 38.65 2.91 4.31
CA GLN A 225 38.58 4.30 4.80
C GLN A 225 38.47 4.35 6.34
N PRO A 226 39.18 5.27 7.01
CA PRO A 226 39.04 5.45 8.46
C PRO A 226 37.67 6.07 8.78
N ARG A 227 36.89 5.40 9.63
CA ARG A 227 35.56 5.84 10.06
C ARG A 227 35.49 5.94 11.59
N PRO A 228 34.85 6.96 12.18
CA PRO A 228 34.67 7.05 13.63
C PRO A 228 33.82 5.89 14.16
N VAL A 229 34.30 5.19 15.20
CA VAL A 229 33.60 4.01 15.76
C VAL A 229 32.24 4.40 16.32
N ARG A 230 32.13 5.56 16.97
CA ARG A 230 30.84 6.05 17.51
C ARG A 230 29.79 6.25 16.42
N GLU A 231 30.18 6.80 15.28
CA GLU A 231 29.26 7.04 14.16
C GLU A 231 28.79 5.72 13.54
N LEU A 232 29.70 4.75 13.39
CA LEU A 232 29.36 3.39 12.95
C LEU A 232 28.42 2.71 13.95
N GLY A 233 28.67 2.84 15.25
CA GLY A 233 27.81 2.34 16.31
C GLY A 233 26.40 2.92 16.26
N ARG A 234 26.29 4.25 16.16
CA ARG A 234 25.00 4.97 16.03
C ARG A 234 24.22 4.54 14.79
N SER A 235 24.88 4.50 13.62
CA SER A 235 24.21 4.08 12.38
C SER A 235 23.79 2.61 12.42
N GLY A 236 24.64 1.74 12.99
CA GLY A 236 24.40 0.31 13.09
C GLY A 236 23.25 -0.04 14.04
N VAL A 237 23.16 0.61 15.21
CA VAL A 237 22.07 0.35 16.18
C VAL A 237 20.71 0.76 15.62
N LEU A 238 20.63 1.91 14.94
CA LEU A 238 19.40 2.35 14.26
C LEU A 238 19.02 1.40 13.14
N THR A 239 20.00 0.97 12.34
CA THR A 239 19.75 0.04 11.22
C THR A 239 19.28 -1.32 11.71
N ALA A 240 19.91 -1.90 12.73
CA ALA A 240 19.47 -3.17 13.33
C ALA A 240 18.06 -3.07 13.92
N THR A 241 17.74 -1.96 14.59
CA THR A 241 16.40 -1.70 15.15
C THR A 241 15.34 -1.59 14.05
N ARG A 242 15.64 -0.85 12.97
CA ARG A 242 14.76 -0.74 11.79
C ARG A 242 14.51 -2.09 11.14
N GLU A 243 15.56 -2.89 10.94
CA GLU A 243 15.44 -4.20 10.30
C GLU A 243 14.55 -5.14 11.13
N LEU A 244 14.71 -5.17 12.47
CA LEU A 244 13.83 -5.92 13.37
C LEU A 244 12.37 -5.50 13.24
N ALA A 245 12.09 -4.20 13.37
CA ALA A 245 10.72 -3.69 13.28
C ALA A 245 10.11 -3.91 11.89
N THR A 246 10.89 -3.75 10.83
CA THR A 246 10.45 -3.95 9.43
C THR A 246 10.06 -5.40 9.17
N ILE A 247 10.84 -6.37 9.65
CA ILE A 247 10.52 -7.79 9.48
C ILE A 247 9.20 -8.15 10.19
N HIS A 248 9.00 -7.65 11.41
CA HIS A 248 7.73 -7.82 12.12
C HIS A 248 6.56 -7.18 11.39
N MET A 249 6.72 -5.97 10.82
CA MET A 249 5.67 -5.38 9.97
C MET A 249 5.35 -6.24 8.75
N ILE A 250 6.35 -6.85 8.11
CA ILE A 250 6.12 -7.73 6.96
C ILE A 250 5.26 -8.92 7.38
N PHE A 251 5.59 -9.61 8.49
CA PHE A 251 4.77 -10.71 9.00
C PHE A 251 3.36 -10.25 9.38
N GLY A 252 3.23 -9.12 10.08
CA GLY A 252 1.94 -8.58 10.47
C GLY A 252 1.06 -8.23 9.27
N ASN A 253 1.64 -7.68 8.20
CA ASN A 253 0.91 -7.38 6.97
C ASN A 253 0.42 -8.65 6.27
N GLU A 254 1.20 -9.73 6.23
CA GLU A 254 0.75 -10.99 5.64
C GLU A 254 -0.43 -11.59 6.41
N PHE A 255 -0.37 -11.63 7.76
CA PHE A 255 -1.51 -12.08 8.56
C PHE A 255 -2.74 -11.18 8.40
N MET A 256 -2.55 -9.88 8.28
CA MET A 256 -3.64 -8.94 7.99
C MET A 256 -4.29 -9.25 6.64
N VAL A 257 -3.49 -9.43 5.59
CA VAL A 257 -4.00 -9.75 4.25
C VAL A 257 -4.75 -11.08 4.28
N ASP A 258 -4.19 -12.10 4.92
CA ASP A 258 -4.84 -13.41 5.06
C ASP A 258 -6.18 -13.30 5.80
N ALA A 259 -6.29 -12.43 6.80
CA ALA A 259 -7.53 -12.19 7.51
C ALA A 259 -8.58 -11.39 6.71
N LEU A 260 -8.14 -10.60 5.73
CA LEU A 260 -9.03 -9.85 4.85
C LEU A 260 -9.44 -10.65 3.61
N ASP A 261 -8.67 -11.67 3.28
CA ASP A 261 -8.92 -12.55 2.14
C ASP A 261 -9.73 -13.78 2.56
N TYR A 262 -11.03 -13.72 2.29
CA TYR A 262 -11.99 -14.79 2.60
C TYR A 262 -11.61 -16.16 2.00
N ARG A 263 -10.75 -16.21 0.97
CA ARG A 263 -10.29 -17.46 0.35
C ARG A 263 -9.41 -18.31 1.28
N PHE A 264 -8.83 -17.71 2.32
CA PHE A 264 -8.04 -18.44 3.33
C PHE A 264 -8.86 -18.95 4.50
N ALA A 265 -10.12 -18.52 4.61
CA ALA A 265 -11.01 -19.15 5.55
C ALA A 265 -11.18 -20.61 5.12
N SER A 266 -10.94 -21.53 6.05
CA SER A 266 -11.11 -22.97 5.84
C SER A 266 -12.40 -23.24 5.06
N GLY A 267 -12.44 -24.22 4.15
CA GLY A 267 -13.57 -24.49 3.23
C GLY A 267 -14.93 -24.86 3.87
N ASP A 268 -15.17 -24.49 5.13
CA ASP A 268 -16.47 -24.46 5.79
C ASP A 268 -17.22 -23.17 5.39
N PRO A 269 -18.40 -23.29 4.76
CA PRO A 269 -19.18 -22.16 4.24
C PRO A 269 -19.89 -21.33 5.34
N ARG A 270 -19.66 -21.61 6.63
CA ARG A 270 -20.37 -20.93 7.73
C ARG A 270 -19.64 -19.65 8.15
N ALA A 271 -20.30 -18.51 7.95
CA ALA A 271 -19.78 -17.19 8.27
C ALA A 271 -19.19 -17.03 9.69
N ASP A 272 -19.76 -17.66 10.71
CA ASP A 272 -19.23 -17.55 12.09
C ASP A 272 -17.84 -18.19 12.25
N GLN A 273 -17.55 -19.25 11.51
CA GLN A 273 -16.24 -19.90 11.54
C GLN A 273 -15.19 -19.13 10.75
N ILE A 274 -15.61 -18.57 9.62
CA ILE A 274 -14.80 -17.63 8.83
C ILE A 274 -14.38 -16.46 9.73
N ILE A 275 -15.34 -15.81 10.40
CA ILE A 275 -15.04 -14.68 11.30
C ILE A 275 -14.09 -15.09 12.45
N ALA A 276 -14.24 -16.28 13.02
CA ALA A 276 -13.35 -16.75 14.08
C ALA A 276 -11.91 -16.94 13.57
N GLU A 277 -11.75 -17.45 12.35
CA GLU A 277 -10.44 -17.57 11.70
C GLU A 277 -9.85 -16.20 11.35
N GLU A 278 -10.65 -15.27 10.81
CA GLU A 278 -10.23 -13.88 10.57
C GLU A 278 -9.73 -13.22 11.86
N ILE A 279 -10.46 -13.38 12.98
CA ILE A 279 -10.03 -12.84 14.28
C ILE A 279 -8.69 -13.44 14.68
N ARG A 280 -8.49 -14.76 14.53
CA ARG A 280 -7.22 -15.43 14.86
C ARG A 280 -6.06 -14.87 14.05
N GLN A 281 -6.26 -14.67 12.75
CA GLN A 281 -5.24 -14.10 11.86
C GLN A 281 -4.97 -12.62 12.18
N LEU A 282 -6.00 -11.83 12.48
CA LEU A 282 -5.84 -10.44 12.91
C LEU A 282 -5.15 -10.32 14.27
N GLU A 283 -5.41 -11.24 15.21
CA GLU A 283 -4.72 -11.30 16.50
C GLU A 283 -3.22 -11.60 16.30
N ALA A 284 -2.88 -12.52 15.40
CA ALA A 284 -1.49 -12.77 15.01
C ALA A 284 -0.85 -11.54 14.33
N ALA A 285 -1.58 -10.85 13.47
CA ALA A 285 -1.13 -9.58 12.86
C ALA A 285 -0.86 -8.51 13.94
N LEU A 286 -1.79 -8.35 14.87
CA LEU A 286 -1.69 -7.40 15.98
C LEU A 286 -0.48 -7.73 16.87
N GLU A 287 -0.23 -9.01 17.15
CA GLU A 287 0.93 -9.45 17.92
C GLU A 287 2.26 -9.06 17.23
N GLN A 288 2.36 -9.26 15.91
CA GLN A 288 3.54 -8.81 15.14
C GLN A 288 3.72 -7.29 15.18
N TYR A 289 2.63 -6.52 15.05
CA TYR A 289 2.73 -5.05 15.15
C TYR A 289 3.11 -4.59 16.55
N ASN A 290 2.55 -5.20 17.60
CA ASN A 290 2.94 -4.92 18.98
C ASN A 290 4.44 -5.14 19.17
N LEU A 291 5.00 -6.21 18.62
CA LEU A 291 6.44 -6.47 18.72
C LEU A 291 7.29 -5.49 17.93
N ALA A 292 6.83 -5.04 16.78
CA ALA A 292 7.48 -3.95 16.06
C ALA A 292 7.47 -2.66 16.90
N VAL A 293 6.36 -2.33 17.57
CA VAL A 293 6.28 -1.21 18.50
C VAL A 293 7.22 -1.42 19.69
N ASP A 294 7.22 -2.60 20.30
CA ASP A 294 8.06 -2.94 21.45
C ASP A 294 9.55 -2.85 21.10
N VAL A 295 9.96 -3.29 19.91
CA VAL A 295 11.35 -3.14 19.44
C VAL A 295 11.75 -1.67 19.38
N LEU A 296 10.87 -0.82 18.84
CA LEU A 296 11.13 0.62 18.72
C LEU A 296 11.06 1.32 20.08
N ALA A 297 10.06 1.00 20.91
CA ALA A 297 9.87 1.54 22.26
C ALA A 297 10.99 1.11 23.22
N HIS A 298 11.46 -0.13 23.10
CA HIS A 298 12.65 -0.58 23.82
C HIS A 298 13.88 0.19 23.36
N ALA A 299 14.05 0.41 22.06
CA ALA A 299 15.16 1.24 21.59
C ALA A 299 15.05 2.68 22.15
N PHE A 300 13.87 3.27 22.23
CA PHE A 300 13.69 4.57 22.90
C PHE A 300 14.25 4.59 24.33
N ASN A 301 13.91 3.59 25.14
CA ASN A 301 14.19 3.59 26.58
C ASN A 301 15.46 2.83 26.99
N ALA A 302 16.15 2.18 26.05
CA ALA A 302 17.34 1.40 26.34
C ALA A 302 18.53 2.32 26.66
N ASP A 303 18.88 2.39 27.95
CA ASP A 303 20.10 3.03 28.44
C ASP A 303 21.31 2.11 28.13
N PHE A 304 22.24 2.59 27.30
CA PHE A 304 23.49 1.89 27.05
C PHE A 304 24.63 2.33 27.99
N GLY A 305 24.40 3.35 28.82
CA GLY A 305 25.37 3.93 29.74
C GLY A 305 26.24 5.01 29.10
N GLY A 306 27.36 5.33 29.78
CA GLY A 306 28.27 6.42 29.40
C GLY A 306 28.08 7.70 30.23
N PRO A 307 28.99 8.69 30.11
CA PRO A 307 28.92 9.93 30.89
C PRO A 307 27.67 10.72 30.48
N GLY A 308 26.60 10.64 31.28
CA GLY A 308 25.33 11.32 31.04
C GLY A 308 24.13 10.44 30.74
N GLY A 309 24.29 9.11 30.62
CA GLY A 309 23.18 8.17 30.38
C GLY A 309 22.62 8.26 28.97
N VAL A 310 23.39 7.81 27.97
CA VAL A 310 23.00 7.91 26.55
C VAL A 310 22.03 6.79 26.20
N GLN A 311 20.85 7.17 25.69
CA GLN A 311 19.82 6.24 25.23
C GLN A 311 19.90 6.06 23.70
N ILE A 312 19.45 4.93 23.16
CA ILE A 312 19.39 4.76 21.69
C ILE A 312 18.42 5.77 21.07
N GLY A 313 17.35 6.11 21.81
CA GLY A 313 16.40 7.16 21.44
C GLY A 313 17.07 8.50 21.12
N ASP A 314 18.24 8.80 21.69
CA ASP A 314 19.02 10.01 21.40
C ASP A 314 19.56 10.06 19.97
N PHE A 315 19.59 8.92 19.28
CA PHE A 315 20.04 8.80 17.90
C PHE A 315 18.89 8.76 16.90
N PHE A 316 17.62 8.72 17.34
CA PHE A 316 16.49 8.61 16.44
C PHE A 316 16.37 9.86 15.57
N GLY A 317 16.24 9.64 14.26
CA GLY A 317 15.92 10.67 13.30
C GLY A 317 14.46 10.57 12.83
N LYS A 318 14.09 11.48 11.93
CA LYS A 318 12.77 11.51 11.28
C LYS A 318 12.30 10.13 10.79
N ARG A 319 13.23 9.33 10.23
CA ARG A 319 12.91 8.01 9.65
C ARG A 319 12.46 7.00 10.70
N GLU A 320 13.09 6.97 11.87
CA GLU A 320 12.69 6.06 12.95
C GLU A 320 11.35 6.45 13.55
N PHE A 321 11.08 7.75 13.67
CA PHE A 321 9.78 8.27 14.09
C PHE A 321 8.66 7.99 13.08
N GLU A 322 8.92 8.17 11.77
CA GLU A 322 7.99 7.78 10.70
C GLU A 322 7.68 6.29 10.73
N LEU A 323 8.69 5.44 10.97
CA LEU A 323 8.50 4.00 11.14
C LEU A 323 7.63 3.69 12.36
N PHE A 324 7.85 4.36 13.50
CA PHE A 324 7.01 4.20 14.69
C PHE A 324 5.55 4.56 14.41
N GLY A 325 5.32 5.71 13.78
CA GLY A 325 3.98 6.15 13.37
C GLY A 325 3.29 5.14 12.45
N LEU A 326 4.02 4.62 11.45
CA LEU A 326 3.52 3.60 10.53
C LEU A 326 3.15 2.29 11.25
N VAL A 327 4.01 1.79 12.14
CA VAL A 327 3.71 0.56 12.91
C VAL A 327 2.48 0.79 13.78
N SER A 328 2.40 1.92 14.48
CA SER A 328 1.26 2.28 15.33
C SER A 328 -0.05 2.37 14.54
N GLU A 329 -0.02 2.94 13.33
CA GLU A 329 -1.16 2.97 12.43
C GLU A 329 -1.61 1.55 12.04
N ARG A 330 -0.68 0.67 11.66
CA ARG A 330 -0.99 -0.73 11.29
C ARG A 330 -1.58 -1.51 12.46
N MET A 331 -1.04 -1.30 13.66
CA MET A 331 -1.56 -1.87 14.90
C MET A 331 -3.02 -1.45 15.15
N VAL A 332 -3.31 -0.16 15.02
CA VAL A 332 -4.66 0.39 15.24
C VAL A 332 -5.63 -0.02 14.14
N ALA A 333 -5.16 -0.18 12.90
CA ALA A 333 -5.93 -0.78 11.83
C ALA A 333 -6.34 -2.22 12.20
N ALA A 334 -5.38 -3.06 12.65
CA ALA A 334 -5.68 -4.44 13.09
C ALA A 334 -6.71 -4.48 14.22
N ILE A 335 -6.55 -3.62 15.23
CA ILE A 335 -7.52 -3.47 16.33
C ILE A 335 -8.90 -3.08 15.81
N GLY A 336 -8.96 -2.13 14.87
CA GLY A 336 -10.20 -1.72 14.23
C GLY A 336 -10.89 -2.88 13.53
N GLU A 337 -10.13 -3.65 12.75
CA GLU A 337 -10.63 -4.82 12.05
C GLU A 337 -11.15 -5.88 13.04
N ILE A 338 -10.41 -6.24 14.10
CA ILE A 338 -10.83 -7.22 15.12
C ILE A 338 -12.12 -6.76 15.80
N ALA A 339 -12.16 -5.49 16.24
CA ALA A 339 -13.33 -4.92 16.89
C ALA A 339 -14.55 -4.97 15.97
N ASP A 340 -14.39 -4.67 14.68
CA ASP A 340 -15.49 -4.75 13.72
C ASP A 340 -16.00 -6.20 13.57
N ARG A 341 -15.14 -7.24 13.61
CA ARG A 341 -15.58 -8.66 13.62
C ARG A 341 -16.36 -8.99 14.89
N PHE A 342 -15.92 -8.53 16.06
CA PHE A 342 -16.69 -8.71 17.29
C PHE A 342 -18.07 -8.07 17.20
N ARG A 343 -18.17 -6.87 16.64
CA ARG A 343 -19.47 -6.20 16.45
C ARG A 343 -20.37 -6.94 15.47
N GLN A 344 -19.81 -7.50 14.39
CA GLN A 344 -20.56 -8.34 13.44
C GLN A 344 -21.09 -9.64 14.09
N GLN A 345 -20.42 -10.14 15.12
CA GLN A 345 -20.91 -11.25 15.96
C GLN A 345 -21.89 -10.81 17.08
N GLY A 346 -22.23 -9.51 17.17
CA GLY A 346 -23.05 -8.95 18.25
C GLY A 346 -22.32 -8.88 19.59
N GLN A 347 -20.98 -8.90 19.60
CA GLN A 347 -20.12 -8.88 20.79
C GLN A 347 -19.55 -7.47 21.03
N ASP A 348 -20.41 -6.45 21.03
CA ASP A 348 -20.02 -5.04 21.16
C ASP A 348 -19.18 -4.75 22.41
N GLN A 349 -19.43 -5.47 23.52
CA GLN A 349 -18.62 -5.31 24.74
C GLN A 349 -17.15 -5.70 24.51
N LYS A 350 -16.88 -6.78 23.76
CA LYS A 350 -15.49 -7.18 23.45
C LYS A 350 -14.79 -6.14 22.57
N ALA A 351 -15.52 -5.54 21.62
CA ALA A 351 -15.00 -4.45 20.80
C ALA A 351 -14.65 -3.21 21.65
N LEU A 352 -15.53 -2.85 22.61
CA LEU A 352 -15.28 -1.76 23.56
C LEU A 352 -14.06 -2.04 24.45
N ASP A 353 -13.94 -3.25 24.99
CA ASP A 353 -12.81 -3.66 25.82
C ASP A 353 -11.49 -3.60 25.03
N LEU A 354 -11.52 -4.03 23.75
CA LEU A 354 -10.38 -3.96 22.86
C LEU A 354 -9.97 -2.51 22.57
N TYR A 355 -10.92 -1.63 22.26
CA TYR A 355 -10.65 -0.20 22.06
C TYR A 355 -10.11 0.48 23.32
N ALA A 356 -10.64 0.15 24.50
CA ALA A 356 -10.15 0.67 25.77
C ALA A 356 -8.70 0.24 26.05
N LYS A 357 -8.38 -1.04 25.84
CA LYS A 357 -7.02 -1.58 25.99
C LYS A 357 -6.05 -0.91 25.01
N ALA A 358 -6.44 -0.79 23.74
CA ALA A 358 -5.66 -0.13 22.71
C ALA A 358 -5.40 1.35 23.01
N PHE A 359 -6.43 2.07 23.47
CA PHE A 359 -6.31 3.48 23.84
C PHE A 359 -5.33 3.68 24.99
N ALA A 360 -5.39 2.84 26.03
CA ALA A 360 -4.46 2.87 27.13
C ALA A 360 -3.01 2.61 26.68
N SER A 361 -2.79 1.62 25.80
CA SER A 361 -1.47 1.33 25.24
C SER A 361 -0.91 2.50 24.41
N GLN A 362 -1.71 3.06 23.50
CA GLN A 362 -1.29 4.19 22.67
C GLN A 362 -1.04 5.45 23.51
N TYR A 363 -1.80 5.67 24.58
CA TYR A 363 -1.57 6.78 25.50
C TYR A 363 -0.19 6.69 26.18
N VAL A 364 0.17 5.50 26.69
CA VAL A 364 1.51 5.29 27.28
C VAL A 364 2.62 5.51 26.27
N GLN A 365 2.44 5.05 25.02
CA GLN A 365 3.41 5.26 23.94
C GLN A 365 3.59 6.74 23.59
N VAL A 366 2.51 7.52 23.50
CA VAL A 366 2.58 8.99 23.28
C VAL A 366 3.28 9.68 24.42
N MET A 367 2.98 9.31 25.67
CA MET A 367 3.64 9.92 26.83
C MET A 367 5.14 9.68 26.81
N ALA A 368 5.59 8.47 26.49
CA ALA A 368 7.02 8.15 26.33
C ALA A 368 7.67 8.98 25.20
N LEU A 369 7.02 9.05 24.03
CA LEU A 369 7.51 9.87 22.91
C LEU A 369 7.54 11.36 23.24
N ALA A 370 6.54 11.87 23.96
CA ALA A 370 6.44 13.27 24.36
C ALA A 370 7.57 13.66 25.32
N THR A 371 7.87 12.80 26.30
CA THR A 371 8.99 13.02 27.22
C THR A 371 10.32 13.05 26.46
N SER A 372 10.56 12.08 25.57
CA SER A 372 11.79 12.04 24.78
C SER A 372 11.93 13.23 23.82
N ALA A 373 10.86 13.61 23.12
CA ALA A 373 10.86 14.77 22.25
C ALA A 373 11.17 16.07 23.03
N ALA A 374 10.62 16.21 24.24
CA ALA A 374 10.89 17.36 25.10
C ALA A 374 12.36 17.42 25.59
N GLU A 375 12.97 16.27 25.91
CA GLU A 375 14.38 16.19 26.30
C GLU A 375 15.32 16.57 25.14
N GLN A 376 14.91 16.32 23.91
CA GLN A 376 15.70 16.57 22.70
C GLN A 376 15.39 17.92 22.00
N ASP A 377 14.54 18.76 22.59
CA ASP A 377 14.04 20.01 21.98
C ASP A 377 13.43 19.78 20.58
N GLN A 378 12.76 18.64 20.38
CA GLN A 378 12.11 18.28 19.13
C GLN A 378 10.59 18.41 19.21
N ASN A 379 9.96 18.70 18.08
CA ASN A 379 8.51 18.84 17.99
C ASN A 379 7.84 17.44 17.94
N LEU A 380 7.12 17.07 19.00
CA LEU A 380 6.35 15.82 19.08
C LEU A 380 5.42 15.60 17.87
N ALA A 381 4.84 16.67 17.33
CA ALA A 381 3.92 16.58 16.20
C ALA A 381 4.63 16.26 14.87
N GLU A 382 5.92 16.58 14.73
CA GLU A 382 6.71 16.32 13.51
C GLU A 382 7.38 14.94 13.52
N ASN A 383 7.33 14.24 14.66
CA ASN A 383 8.08 13.01 14.95
C ASN A 383 7.16 11.82 15.28
N GLY A 384 6.12 11.56 14.49
CA GLY A 384 5.27 10.37 14.67
C GLY A 384 4.21 10.49 15.78
N GLY A 385 4.28 11.54 16.61
CA GLY A 385 3.30 11.78 17.68
C GLY A 385 1.93 12.19 17.15
N TRP A 386 1.86 12.83 15.97
CA TRP A 386 0.59 13.21 15.34
C TRP A 386 -0.23 11.98 14.92
N GLU A 387 0.42 10.96 14.36
CA GLU A 387 -0.21 9.71 13.93
C GLU A 387 -0.86 9.00 15.12
N ILE A 388 -0.16 8.95 16.26
CA ILE A 388 -0.70 8.29 17.45
C ILE A 388 -1.84 9.08 18.07
N LEU A 389 -1.73 10.41 18.17
CA LEU A 389 -2.83 11.26 18.65
C LEU A 389 -4.08 11.10 17.75
N THR A 390 -3.85 11.02 16.43
CA THR A 390 -4.91 10.74 15.46
C THR A 390 -5.52 9.36 15.68
N ASN A 391 -4.70 8.34 15.93
CA ASN A 391 -5.16 6.98 16.24
C ASN A 391 -5.99 6.94 17.54
N MET A 392 -5.57 7.65 18.58
CA MET A 392 -6.35 7.76 19.82
C MET A 392 -7.72 8.43 19.58
N GLY A 393 -7.76 9.47 18.74
CA GLY A 393 -9.00 10.10 18.29
C GLY A 393 -9.92 9.12 17.55
N LYS A 394 -9.35 8.30 16.63
CA LYS A 394 -10.07 7.25 15.91
C LYS A 394 -10.64 6.19 16.87
N LEU A 395 -9.83 5.66 17.79
CA LEU A 395 -10.26 4.65 18.78
C LEU A 395 -11.41 5.17 19.64
N ARG A 396 -11.29 6.40 20.16
CA ARG A 396 -12.35 7.04 20.95
C ARG A 396 -13.63 7.26 20.12
N GLY A 397 -13.49 7.75 18.89
CA GLY A 397 -14.62 7.95 17.99
C GLY A 397 -15.37 6.66 17.69
N ARG A 398 -14.65 5.56 17.45
CA ARG A 398 -15.22 4.23 17.22
C ARG A 398 -15.92 3.67 18.47
N ALA A 399 -15.31 3.83 19.65
CA ALA A 399 -15.94 3.42 20.91
C ALA A 399 -17.22 4.23 21.21
N GLN A 400 -17.20 5.54 20.97
CA GLN A 400 -18.38 6.39 21.12
C GLN A 400 -19.50 5.97 20.16
N ALA A 401 -19.18 5.63 18.91
CA ALA A 401 -20.18 5.15 17.96
C ALA A 401 -20.89 3.89 18.45
N ILE A 402 -20.17 2.94 19.07
CA ILE A 402 -20.80 1.75 19.70
C ILE A 402 -21.73 2.18 20.84
N HIS A 403 -21.28 3.08 21.72
CA HIS A 403 -22.12 3.58 22.81
C HIS A 403 -23.37 4.32 22.34
N ASP A 404 -23.30 4.99 21.19
CA ASP A 404 -24.41 5.69 20.55
C ASP A 404 -25.37 4.74 19.81
N GLY A 405 -25.15 3.42 19.90
CA GLY A 405 -25.99 2.40 19.25
C GLY A 405 -25.82 2.34 17.74
N VAL A 406 -24.71 2.87 17.23
CA VAL A 406 -24.38 2.80 15.80
C VAL A 406 -23.91 1.38 15.50
N ASN A 407 -24.45 0.79 14.44
CA ASN A 407 -24.13 -0.57 13.98
C ASN A 407 -22.78 -0.61 13.22
N PRO A 408 -22.27 -1.81 12.82
CA PRO A 408 -21.00 -1.93 12.09
C PRO A 408 -20.92 -1.10 10.80
N PHE A 409 -22.05 -0.83 10.17
CA PHE A 409 -22.14 -0.04 8.94
C PHE A 409 -22.33 1.46 9.17
N GLY A 410 -22.27 1.95 10.41
CA GLY A 410 -22.32 3.38 10.70
C GLY A 410 -23.73 3.97 10.79
N PHE A 411 -24.76 3.13 10.98
CA PHE A 411 -26.15 3.58 11.11
C PHE A 411 -26.74 3.25 12.49
N VAL A 412 -27.60 4.13 13.00
CA VAL A 412 -28.47 3.83 14.15
C VAL A 412 -29.64 2.93 13.71
N ASP A 413 -30.27 2.19 14.63
CA ASP A 413 -31.36 1.25 14.29
C ASP A 413 -32.57 1.96 13.67
N GLU A 414 -32.84 3.21 14.04
CA GLU A 414 -33.96 4.01 13.54
C GLU A 414 -33.70 4.58 12.14
N TYR A 415 -32.47 4.51 11.62
CA TYR A 415 -32.14 5.07 10.31
C TYR A 415 -32.85 4.29 9.19
N VAL A 416 -33.50 5.02 8.28
CA VAL A 416 -34.10 4.46 7.06
C VAL A 416 -33.79 5.33 5.84
N PRO A 417 -33.48 4.72 4.68
CA PRO A 417 -33.24 5.48 3.45
C PRO A 417 -34.54 6.08 2.88
N LEU A 418 -34.43 7.16 2.09
CA LEU A 418 -35.59 7.76 1.40
C LEU A 418 -35.99 7.02 0.14
N GLN A 419 -35.04 6.26 -0.42
CA GLN A 419 -35.23 5.43 -1.59
C GLN A 419 -36.08 4.22 -1.22
N THR A 420 -36.94 3.80 -2.15
CA THR A 420 -37.81 2.64 -1.98
C THR A 420 -37.02 1.34 -1.95
N TYR A 421 -37.62 0.27 -1.40
CA TYR A 421 -37.04 -1.07 -1.44
C TYR A 421 -36.67 -1.50 -2.86
N ALA A 422 -37.57 -1.29 -3.83
CA ALA A 422 -37.37 -1.71 -5.21
C ALA A 422 -36.20 -0.95 -5.89
N GLU A 423 -36.10 0.38 -5.67
CA GLU A 423 -34.98 1.19 -6.18
C GLU A 423 -33.64 0.67 -5.63
N LEU A 424 -33.54 0.50 -4.31
CA LEU A 424 -32.29 0.07 -3.67
C LEU A 424 -31.93 -1.38 -3.99
N ARG A 425 -32.90 -2.29 -4.06
CA ARG A 425 -32.66 -3.69 -4.43
C ARG A 425 -32.10 -3.81 -5.83
N ASN A 426 -32.69 -3.08 -6.80
CA ASN A 426 -32.23 -3.09 -8.18
C ASN A 426 -30.81 -2.53 -8.29
N LEU A 427 -30.53 -1.43 -7.60
CA LEU A 427 -29.19 -0.83 -7.55
C LEU A 427 -28.18 -1.78 -6.91
N THR A 428 -28.52 -2.37 -5.77
CA THR A 428 -27.66 -3.31 -5.05
C THR A 428 -27.32 -4.52 -5.92
N ARG A 429 -28.30 -5.12 -6.60
CA ARG A 429 -28.07 -6.30 -7.44
C ARG A 429 -27.34 -6.01 -8.74
N ASN A 430 -27.75 -4.96 -9.46
CA ASN A 430 -27.28 -4.74 -10.82
C ASN A 430 -25.91 -4.07 -10.88
N ASP A 431 -25.60 -3.24 -9.87
CA ASP A 431 -24.35 -2.48 -9.85
C ASP A 431 -23.41 -3.02 -8.76
N PHE A 432 -23.75 -2.89 -7.47
CA PHE A 432 -22.78 -3.20 -6.41
C PHE A 432 -22.45 -4.69 -6.28
N LEU A 433 -23.45 -5.57 -6.39
CA LEU A 433 -23.24 -7.00 -6.33
C LEU A 433 -22.50 -7.51 -7.58
N ARG A 434 -22.78 -6.94 -8.76
CA ARG A 434 -22.03 -7.24 -9.98
C ARG A 434 -20.57 -6.83 -9.83
N ASP A 435 -20.31 -5.58 -9.44
CA ASP A 435 -18.96 -5.05 -9.28
C ASP A 435 -18.19 -5.84 -8.20
N SER A 436 -18.87 -6.19 -7.10
CA SER A 436 -18.36 -7.10 -6.06
C SER A 436 -17.95 -8.45 -6.63
N THR A 437 -18.81 -9.07 -7.45
CA THR A 437 -18.51 -10.37 -8.10
C THR A 437 -17.34 -10.25 -9.08
N GLU A 438 -17.28 -9.17 -9.85
CA GLU A 438 -16.19 -8.93 -10.82
C GLU A 438 -14.85 -8.65 -10.15
N ASP A 439 -14.84 -7.91 -9.03
CA ASP A 439 -13.65 -7.70 -8.21
C ASP A 439 -13.21 -8.99 -7.52
N GLU A 440 -14.17 -9.79 -7.03
CA GLU A 440 -13.92 -11.12 -6.47
C GLU A 440 -13.26 -12.04 -7.50
N ASP A 441 -13.84 -12.11 -8.70
CA ASP A 441 -13.29 -12.85 -9.83
C ASP A 441 -11.92 -12.30 -10.25
N ARG A 442 -11.71 -10.98 -10.26
CA ARG A 442 -10.41 -10.37 -10.56
C ARG A 442 -9.37 -10.72 -9.50
N ALA A 443 -9.71 -10.66 -8.22
CA ALA A 443 -8.82 -11.10 -7.14
C ALA A 443 -8.49 -12.60 -7.29
N ALA A 444 -9.46 -13.43 -7.67
CA ALA A 444 -9.25 -14.85 -7.97
C ALA A 444 -8.41 -15.08 -9.25
N ASN A 445 -8.56 -14.23 -10.27
CA ASN A 445 -7.94 -14.38 -11.59
C ASN A 445 -6.59 -13.70 -11.74
N ALA A 446 -6.27 -12.67 -10.95
CA ALA A 446 -4.95 -12.02 -10.92
C ALA A 446 -3.83 -13.06 -10.72
N GLN A 447 -4.16 -14.15 -10.01
CA GLN A 447 -3.32 -15.33 -9.86
C GLN A 447 -3.08 -16.08 -11.18
N ARG A 448 -4.15 -16.37 -11.94
CA ARG A 448 -4.09 -17.16 -13.19
C ARG A 448 -3.38 -16.40 -14.30
N GLU A 449 -3.60 -15.10 -14.39
CA GLU A 449 -2.95 -14.23 -15.37
C GLU A 449 -1.45 -14.11 -15.09
N PHE A 450 -1.07 -13.98 -13.81
CA PHE A 450 0.33 -14.05 -13.41
C PHE A 450 0.96 -15.40 -13.76
N ASP A 451 0.28 -16.52 -13.54
CA ASP A 451 0.80 -17.86 -13.87
C ASP A 451 1.06 -18.06 -15.36
N GLN A 452 0.20 -17.50 -16.21
CA GLN A 452 0.39 -17.50 -17.66
C GLN A 452 1.60 -16.65 -18.06
N ASN A 453 1.71 -15.44 -17.50
CA ASN A 453 2.85 -14.54 -17.75
C ASN A 453 4.18 -15.12 -17.21
N ARG A 454 4.13 -15.79 -16.05
CA ARG A 454 5.25 -16.52 -15.44
C ARG A 454 5.76 -17.64 -16.35
N THR A 455 4.83 -18.45 -16.86
CA THR A 455 5.17 -19.57 -17.74
C THR A 455 5.71 -19.08 -19.08
N ALA A 456 5.13 -18.00 -19.62
CA ALA A 456 5.59 -17.39 -20.86
C ALA A 456 7.00 -16.80 -20.71
N LEU A 457 7.24 -15.98 -19.70
CA LEU A 457 8.54 -15.35 -19.48
C LEU A 457 9.65 -16.37 -19.14
N ASN A 458 9.36 -17.38 -18.32
CA ASN A 458 10.35 -18.43 -18.03
C ASN A 458 10.71 -19.21 -19.30
N ARG A 459 9.73 -19.50 -20.18
CA ARG A 459 10.02 -20.10 -21.49
C ARG A 459 10.86 -19.16 -22.37
N GLU A 460 10.58 -17.87 -22.40
CA GLU A 460 11.38 -16.89 -23.15
C GLU A 460 12.82 -16.82 -22.64
N LEU A 461 13.02 -16.76 -21.32
CA LEU A 461 14.36 -16.72 -20.71
C LEU A 461 15.11 -18.04 -20.91
N GLN A 462 14.44 -19.19 -20.81
CA GLN A 462 15.03 -20.49 -21.16
C GLN A 462 15.42 -20.55 -22.64
N ASN A 463 14.57 -20.05 -23.54
CA ASN A 463 14.87 -19.98 -24.97
C ASN A 463 16.06 -19.05 -25.24
N LEU A 464 16.18 -17.91 -24.55
CA LEU A 464 17.33 -17.00 -24.64
C LEU A 464 18.60 -17.69 -24.14
N ASN A 465 18.56 -18.35 -22.99
CA ASN A 465 19.69 -19.08 -22.43
C ASN A 465 20.14 -20.23 -23.35
N LEU A 466 19.21 -21.00 -23.90
CA LEU A 466 19.48 -22.03 -24.91
C LEU A 466 20.10 -21.42 -26.18
N THR A 467 19.61 -20.26 -26.63
CA THR A 467 20.15 -19.54 -27.79
C THR A 467 21.59 -19.11 -27.54
N TYR A 468 21.88 -18.49 -26.41
CA TYR A 468 23.24 -18.06 -26.06
C TYR A 468 24.19 -19.24 -25.85
N ASN A 469 23.74 -20.32 -25.20
CA ASN A 469 24.54 -21.53 -25.04
C ASN A 469 24.81 -22.21 -26.38
N SER A 470 23.84 -22.24 -27.31
CA SER A 470 24.04 -22.77 -28.66
C SER A 470 25.06 -21.94 -29.45
N GLN A 471 25.03 -20.61 -29.32
CA GLN A 471 25.99 -19.73 -29.99
C GLN A 471 27.40 -19.84 -29.36
N LEU A 472 27.49 -19.99 -28.05
CA LEU A 472 28.75 -20.27 -27.35
C LEU A 472 29.32 -21.64 -27.74
N LEU A 473 28.45 -22.65 -27.89
CA LEU A 473 28.82 -24.00 -28.36
C LEU A 473 29.35 -23.97 -29.80
N GLU A 474 28.76 -23.16 -30.69
CA GLU A 474 29.25 -22.95 -32.06
C GLU A 474 30.64 -22.29 -32.07
N LEU A 475 30.84 -21.27 -31.22
CA LEU A 475 32.10 -20.54 -31.12
C LEU A 475 33.23 -21.35 -30.49
N CYS A 476 32.93 -22.14 -29.45
CA CYS A 476 33.91 -22.77 -28.57
C CYS A 476 33.91 -24.31 -28.56
N GLY A 477 32.97 -24.95 -29.25
CA GLY A 477 32.75 -26.39 -29.12
C GLY A 477 32.26 -26.78 -27.72
N ALA A 478 32.55 -28.00 -27.29
CA ALA A 478 31.99 -28.60 -26.07
C ALA A 478 32.31 -27.86 -24.75
N THR A 479 33.19 -26.85 -24.78
CA THR A 479 33.59 -26.11 -23.60
C THR A 479 33.16 -24.65 -23.71
N THR A 480 32.02 -24.30 -23.10
CA THR A 480 31.35 -22.99 -23.28
C THR A 480 31.77 -21.91 -22.27
N ASP A 481 32.39 -22.30 -21.15
CA ASP A 481 32.56 -21.42 -19.99
C ASP A 481 34.02 -21.06 -19.68
N ASN A 482 34.97 -21.75 -20.33
CA ASN A 482 36.38 -21.50 -20.14
C ASN A 482 37.04 -21.15 -21.47
N PHE A 483 37.54 -19.92 -21.55
CA PHE A 483 38.22 -19.40 -22.73
C PHE A 483 39.43 -20.25 -23.13
N GLN A 484 40.16 -20.82 -22.15
CA GLN A 484 41.35 -21.62 -22.41
C GLN A 484 41.02 -22.94 -23.09
N THR A 485 39.89 -23.55 -22.74
CA THR A 485 39.45 -24.80 -23.37
C THR A 485 38.71 -24.55 -24.67
N CYS A 486 38.02 -23.41 -24.78
CA CYS A 486 37.38 -22.93 -26.01
C CYS A 486 38.40 -22.83 -27.15
N ASP A 487 39.57 -22.28 -26.86
CA ASP A 487 40.65 -22.13 -27.86
C ASP A 487 41.50 -23.39 -28.07
N ALA A 488 41.37 -24.39 -27.18
CA ALA A 488 42.14 -25.62 -27.21
C ALA A 488 41.39 -26.82 -27.81
N THR A 489 40.06 -26.89 -27.66
CA THR A 489 39.30 -28.14 -27.86
C THR A 489 38.17 -28.10 -28.90
N GLY A 490 37.79 -26.94 -29.46
CA GLY A 490 36.85 -26.93 -30.61
C GLY A 490 36.26 -25.57 -31.03
N GLY A 491 35.34 -25.61 -32.00
CA GLY A 491 34.58 -24.44 -32.49
C GLY A 491 35.28 -23.56 -33.52
N LEU A 492 34.61 -22.46 -33.89
CA LEU A 492 35.13 -21.46 -34.82
C LEU A 492 36.40 -20.77 -34.30
N MET A 493 36.53 -20.58 -32.99
CA MET A 493 37.72 -19.99 -32.37
C MET A 493 38.97 -20.84 -32.62
N ARG A 494 38.88 -22.16 -32.39
CA ARG A 494 39.98 -23.09 -32.64
C ARG A 494 40.38 -23.15 -34.11
N GLN A 495 39.39 -23.13 -35.02
CA GLN A 495 39.65 -23.14 -36.46
C GLN A 495 40.41 -21.89 -36.89
N ASN A 496 39.98 -20.73 -36.40
CA ASN A 496 40.67 -19.47 -36.68
C ASN A 496 42.08 -19.45 -36.05
N PHE A 497 42.27 -19.99 -34.84
CA PHE A 497 43.60 -20.14 -34.23
C PHE A 497 44.54 -21.01 -35.06
N HIS A 498 44.07 -22.15 -35.58
CA HIS A 498 44.87 -22.99 -36.47
C HIS A 498 45.26 -22.27 -37.77
N ASN A 499 44.38 -21.43 -38.30
CA ASN A 499 44.69 -20.60 -39.47
C ASN A 499 45.75 -19.55 -39.15
N LEU A 500 45.71 -18.95 -37.96
CA LEU A 500 46.72 -18.02 -37.47
C LEU A 500 48.09 -18.68 -37.33
N ASP A 501 48.14 -19.87 -36.72
CA ASP A 501 49.37 -20.64 -36.56
C ASP A 501 49.96 -21.00 -37.93
N ALA A 502 49.14 -21.51 -38.84
CA ALA A 502 49.54 -21.82 -40.22
C ALA A 502 50.05 -20.57 -40.97
N ALA A 503 49.41 -19.41 -40.79
CA ALA A 503 49.88 -18.15 -41.37
C ALA A 503 51.22 -17.70 -40.77
N SER A 504 51.43 -17.88 -39.47
CA SER A 504 52.71 -17.54 -38.81
C SER A 504 53.86 -18.43 -39.31
N LEU A 505 53.60 -19.72 -39.53
CA LEU A 505 54.57 -20.65 -40.10
C LEU A 505 54.91 -20.29 -41.55
N ARG A 506 53.95 -19.79 -42.34
CA ARG A 506 54.23 -19.28 -43.70
C ARG A 506 55.16 -18.07 -43.67
N ILE A 507 54.92 -17.11 -42.76
CA ILE A 507 55.83 -15.95 -42.57
C ILE A 507 57.25 -16.43 -42.24
N LEU A 508 57.39 -17.37 -41.30
CA LEU A 508 58.68 -17.95 -40.94
C LEU A 508 59.37 -18.65 -42.12
N GLN A 509 58.61 -19.40 -42.91
CA GLN A 509 59.12 -20.09 -44.10
C GLN A 509 59.62 -19.10 -45.16
N VAL A 510 58.87 -18.03 -45.43
CA VAL A 510 59.27 -16.99 -46.39
C VAL A 510 60.51 -16.25 -45.88
N LYS A 511 60.57 -15.87 -44.59
CA LYS A 511 61.76 -15.26 -43.99
C LYS A 511 63.01 -16.14 -44.14
N LYS A 512 62.89 -17.44 -43.84
CA LYS A 512 64.00 -18.38 -44.01
C LYS A 512 64.46 -18.49 -45.47
N ARG A 513 63.53 -18.42 -46.43
CA ARG A 513 63.87 -18.38 -47.87
C ARG A 513 64.63 -17.09 -48.23
N ILE A 514 64.23 -15.94 -47.69
CA ILE A 514 64.94 -14.66 -47.88
C ILE A 514 66.36 -14.75 -47.31
N THR A 515 66.54 -15.25 -46.08
CA THR A 515 67.86 -15.41 -45.46
C THR A 515 68.77 -16.35 -46.27
N ASN A 516 68.23 -17.50 -46.70
CA ASN A 516 68.98 -18.43 -47.53
C ASN A 516 69.40 -17.82 -48.87
N LEU A 517 68.55 -16.99 -49.47
CA LEU A 517 68.83 -16.30 -50.73
C LEU A 517 69.92 -15.23 -50.55
N GLY A 518 69.88 -14.49 -49.44
CA GLY A 518 70.95 -13.55 -49.07
C GLY A 518 72.31 -14.22 -48.93
N GLU A 519 72.34 -15.39 -48.29
CA GLU A 519 73.57 -16.17 -48.16
C GLU A 519 74.10 -16.69 -49.50
N GLN A 520 73.20 -17.08 -50.43
CA GLN A 520 73.59 -17.43 -51.80
C GLN A 520 74.20 -16.25 -52.55
N MET A 521 73.64 -15.05 -52.40
CA MET A 521 74.21 -13.83 -52.99
C MET A 521 75.60 -13.52 -52.43
N ARG A 522 75.80 -13.67 -51.11
CA ARG A 522 77.12 -13.51 -50.47
C ARG A 522 78.15 -14.48 -51.04
N ILE A 523 77.79 -15.76 -51.16
CA ILE A 523 78.67 -16.80 -51.72
C ILE A 523 79.05 -16.49 -53.18
N GLU A 524 78.08 -16.05 -54.00
CA GLU A 524 78.36 -15.69 -55.41
C GLU A 524 79.23 -14.43 -55.55
N GLN A 525 79.14 -13.47 -54.62
CA GLN A 525 80.08 -12.35 -54.58
C GLN A 525 81.51 -12.77 -54.21
N GLU A 526 81.64 -13.63 -53.20
CA GLU A 526 82.95 -14.15 -52.76
C GLU A 526 83.62 -14.97 -53.86
N ARG A 527 82.84 -15.80 -54.57
CA ARG A 527 83.32 -16.61 -55.70
C ARG A 527 83.89 -15.79 -56.84
N ASN A 528 83.36 -14.58 -57.05
CA ASN A 528 83.80 -13.67 -58.12
C ASN A 528 84.89 -12.67 -57.66
N ALA A 529 85.32 -12.73 -56.39
CA ALA A 529 86.38 -11.91 -55.78
C ALA A 529 86.25 -10.39 -56.03
N LYS A 530 85.03 -9.91 -56.27
CA LYS A 530 84.71 -8.51 -56.56
C LYS A 530 83.41 -8.14 -55.87
N THR A 531 83.43 -7.02 -55.15
CA THR A 531 82.22 -6.40 -54.61
C THR A 531 81.35 -5.91 -55.76
N VAL A 532 80.12 -6.39 -55.84
CA VAL A 532 79.17 -5.94 -56.86
C VAL A 532 78.57 -4.62 -56.38
N GLU A 533 78.88 -3.54 -57.10
CA GLU A 533 78.27 -2.23 -56.89
C GLU A 533 77.02 -2.10 -57.76
N LEU A 534 75.87 -1.83 -57.13
CA LEU A 534 74.64 -1.47 -57.80
C LEU A 534 74.64 0.04 -58.05
N THR A 535 74.38 0.46 -59.28
CA THR A 535 74.08 1.87 -59.58
C THR A 535 72.57 2.06 -59.54
N LEU A 536 72.09 2.84 -58.58
CA LEU A 536 70.67 3.12 -58.36
C LEU A 536 70.14 4.13 -59.40
N ALA A 537 68.81 4.25 -59.53
CA ALA A 537 68.16 5.14 -60.51
C ALA A 537 68.53 6.63 -60.36
N ASN A 538 69.09 7.05 -59.22
CA ASN A 538 69.61 8.39 -58.95
C ASN A 538 71.11 8.57 -59.28
N GLY A 539 71.77 7.52 -59.80
CA GLY A 539 73.19 7.52 -60.16
C GLY A 539 74.16 7.18 -59.02
N GLU A 540 73.68 6.94 -57.80
CA GLU A 540 74.52 6.56 -56.66
C GLU A 540 74.92 5.08 -56.73
N LYS A 541 76.16 4.78 -56.33
CA LYS A 541 76.70 3.42 -56.27
C LYS A 541 76.65 2.87 -54.84
N MET A 542 76.11 1.68 -54.67
CA MET A 542 76.02 1.00 -53.37
C MET A 542 76.48 -0.45 -53.48
N ALA A 543 77.21 -0.95 -52.48
CA ALA A 543 77.55 -2.37 -52.43
C ALA A 543 76.27 -3.21 -52.28
N LEU A 544 76.11 -4.26 -53.08
CA LEU A 544 74.91 -5.10 -53.09
C LEU A 544 74.55 -5.69 -51.70
N LEU A 545 75.54 -6.00 -50.85
CA LEU A 545 75.29 -6.44 -49.47
C LEU A 545 74.82 -5.32 -48.53
N GLU A 546 75.24 -4.06 -48.77
CA GLU A 546 74.71 -2.91 -48.03
C GLU A 546 73.29 -2.58 -48.49
N TYR A 547 73.03 -2.71 -49.80
CA TYR A 547 71.70 -2.61 -50.36
C TYR A 547 70.75 -3.67 -49.79
N GLU A 548 71.19 -4.92 -49.72
CA GLU A 548 70.42 -6.00 -49.12
C GLU A 548 70.12 -5.76 -47.64
N LYS A 549 71.15 -5.43 -46.85
CA LYS A 549 70.98 -5.10 -45.42
C LYS A 549 70.06 -3.90 -45.22
N GLY A 550 70.14 -2.92 -46.11
CA GLY A 550 69.29 -1.74 -46.06
C GLY A 550 67.84 -2.02 -46.51
N VAL A 551 67.61 -2.85 -47.53
CA VAL A 551 66.26 -3.29 -47.96
C VAL A 551 65.60 -4.16 -46.88
N ILE A 552 66.36 -5.08 -46.28
CA ILE A 552 65.90 -5.86 -45.12
C ILE A 552 65.67 -4.95 -43.90
N GLY A 553 66.53 -3.95 -43.69
CA GLY A 553 66.41 -2.98 -42.59
C GLY A 553 65.30 -1.93 -42.77
N ALA A 554 64.87 -1.66 -44.01
CA ALA A 554 63.77 -0.74 -44.35
C ALA A 554 62.39 -1.35 -44.10
N TYR A 555 62.30 -2.68 -43.98
CA TYR A 555 61.14 -3.35 -43.40
C TYR A 555 61.13 -3.16 -41.88
N ARG A 556 60.75 -1.96 -41.42
CA ARG A 556 60.47 -1.72 -40.01
C ARG A 556 59.09 -2.24 -39.67
N THR A 557 59.03 -3.04 -38.62
CA THR A 557 57.77 -3.48 -38.03
C THR A 557 57.37 -2.41 -37.02
N THR A 558 56.23 -1.74 -37.25
CA THR A 558 55.66 -0.80 -36.31
C THR A 558 54.53 -1.51 -35.56
N GLU A 559 54.69 -1.68 -34.26
CA GLU A 559 53.61 -2.21 -33.42
C GLU A 559 52.57 -1.12 -33.22
N ALA A 560 51.34 -1.33 -33.68
CA ALA A 560 50.23 -0.45 -33.37
C ALA A 560 49.45 -1.04 -32.19
N TYR A 561 49.41 -0.29 -31.08
CA TYR A 561 48.63 -0.65 -29.90
C TYR A 561 47.23 -0.02 -30.04
N VAL A 562 46.19 -0.84 -30.09
CA VAL A 562 44.82 -0.37 -29.91
C VAL A 562 44.32 -0.91 -28.58
N GLU A 563 44.15 0.00 -27.63
CA GLU A 563 43.61 -0.29 -26.30
C GLU A 563 42.10 -0.03 -26.37
N SER A 564 41.31 -1.09 -26.24
CA SER A 564 39.87 -1.00 -26.06
C SER A 564 39.56 -1.19 -24.57
N THR A 565 39.02 -0.14 -23.96
CA THR A 565 38.52 -0.13 -22.59
C THR A 565 37.01 0.07 -22.61
N SER A 566 36.28 -0.88 -22.03
CA SER A 566 34.84 -0.80 -21.80
C SER A 566 34.59 -0.92 -20.30
N ASP A 567 33.91 0.09 -19.74
CA ASP A 567 33.60 0.20 -18.32
C ASP A 567 32.08 0.08 -18.11
N GLU A 568 31.64 -0.93 -17.36
CA GLU A 568 30.26 -1.02 -16.84
C GLU A 568 30.26 -1.53 -15.39
N THR A 569 29.41 -0.93 -14.55
CA THR A 569 29.35 -1.14 -13.09
C THR A 569 28.15 -1.99 -12.67
N TYR A 570 28.38 -3.15 -12.04
CA TYR A 570 27.34 -3.95 -11.36
C TYR A 570 27.90 -4.72 -10.14
N PHE A 571 27.02 -5.00 -9.16
CA PHE A 571 27.33 -5.68 -7.88
C PHE A 571 26.98 -7.19 -7.94
N GLY A 572 27.99 -8.07 -7.89
CA GLY A 572 27.81 -9.52 -7.77
C GLY A 572 29.14 -10.27 -7.64
N ASN A 573 29.21 -11.24 -6.72
CA ASN A 573 30.43 -11.97 -6.37
C ASN A 573 30.71 -13.14 -7.33
N GLU A 574 31.73 -13.04 -8.18
CA GLU A 574 32.37 -14.20 -8.83
C GLU A 574 33.89 -14.04 -8.89
N LEU A 575 34.60 -15.10 -8.49
CA LEU A 575 36.05 -15.23 -8.61
C LEU A 575 36.40 -15.75 -10.01
N ARG A 576 37.23 -15.05 -10.77
CA ARG A 576 37.73 -15.53 -12.08
C ARG A 576 39.25 -15.52 -12.17
N THR A 577 39.80 -16.61 -12.68
CA THR A 577 41.21 -16.82 -13.02
C THR A 577 41.42 -16.67 -14.52
N THR A 578 42.43 -15.91 -14.94
CA THR A 578 42.81 -15.76 -16.36
C THR A 578 44.19 -16.41 -16.60
N ALA A 579 44.36 -17.14 -17.71
CA ALA A 579 45.69 -17.61 -18.16
C ALA A 579 46.07 -16.98 -19.49
N SER A 580 47.38 -16.90 -19.71
CA SER A 580 48.03 -16.34 -20.88
C SER A 580 48.65 -17.44 -21.77
N PHE A 581 48.83 -17.13 -23.05
CA PHE A 581 49.66 -17.93 -23.97
C PHE A 581 50.61 -17.03 -24.75
N LYS A 582 51.73 -17.60 -25.18
CA LYS A 582 52.86 -16.89 -25.81
C LYS A 582 53.19 -17.55 -27.15
N ILE A 583 53.15 -16.80 -28.25
CA ILE A 583 53.75 -17.19 -29.53
C ILE A 583 54.88 -16.20 -29.79
N GLY A 584 56.13 -16.66 -29.74
CA GLY A 584 57.32 -15.81 -29.88
C GLY A 584 58.11 -16.12 -31.15
N PHE A 585 58.57 -15.07 -31.84
CA PHE A 585 59.56 -15.19 -32.92
C PHE A 585 60.98 -15.06 -32.32
N PRO A 586 61.88 -16.04 -32.45
CA PRO A 586 63.12 -16.11 -31.65
C PRO A 586 64.15 -14.99 -31.85
N GLU A 587 64.12 -14.25 -32.96
CA GLU A 587 65.21 -13.32 -33.36
C GLU A 587 64.89 -11.82 -33.18
N PHE A 588 63.68 -11.46 -32.78
CA PHE A 588 63.29 -10.07 -32.54
C PHE A 588 62.97 -9.93 -31.05
N GLY A 589 63.86 -9.28 -30.29
CA GLY A 589 63.86 -9.21 -28.82
C GLY A 589 62.69 -8.48 -28.14
N GLY A 590 61.47 -8.59 -28.67
CA GLY A 590 60.23 -8.18 -28.01
C GLY A 590 59.57 -9.38 -27.34
N GLY A 591 59.79 -9.56 -26.04
CA GLY A 591 58.98 -10.45 -25.23
C GLY A 591 57.65 -9.79 -24.90
N PHE A 592 56.54 -10.45 -25.21
CA PHE A 592 55.21 -10.06 -24.73
C PHE A 592 55.16 -10.23 -23.20
N GLU A 593 54.87 -9.14 -22.48
CA GLU A 593 54.70 -9.13 -21.03
C GLU A 593 53.51 -8.24 -20.66
N THR A 594 52.61 -8.73 -19.81
CA THR A 594 51.51 -7.93 -19.23
C THR A 594 51.59 -8.01 -17.71
N SER A 595 51.48 -6.87 -17.03
CA SER A 595 51.58 -6.74 -15.57
C SER A 595 50.22 -6.60 -14.88
N LEU A 596 50.22 -6.90 -13.58
CA LEU A 596 49.08 -7.08 -12.68
C LEU A 596 48.65 -5.76 -12.01
N SER A 597 47.35 -5.50 -11.91
CA SER A 597 46.78 -4.71 -10.81
C SER A 597 45.51 -5.36 -10.28
N ALA A 598 45.36 -5.38 -8.96
CA ALA A 598 44.20 -5.92 -8.24
C ALA A 598 43.22 -4.79 -7.93
N ALA A 599 41.94 -4.97 -8.24
CA ALA A 599 40.86 -4.10 -7.78
C ALA A 599 39.63 -4.95 -7.40
N VAL A 600 39.04 -4.65 -6.24
CA VAL A 600 37.81 -5.26 -5.72
C VAL A 600 36.64 -4.42 -6.22
N GLY A 601 35.68 -5.04 -6.90
CA GLY A 601 34.43 -4.40 -7.33
C GLY A 601 34.53 -3.53 -8.59
N TYR A 602 35.17 -4.03 -9.64
CA TYR A 602 35.27 -3.34 -10.93
C TYR A 602 35.47 -4.38 -12.05
N ARG A 603 34.57 -4.45 -13.03
CA ARG A 603 34.76 -5.34 -14.19
C ARG A 603 35.57 -4.60 -15.25
N HIS A 604 36.88 -4.53 -15.03
CA HIS A 604 37.82 -4.07 -16.05
C HIS A 604 38.06 -5.19 -17.06
N SER A 605 37.66 -4.95 -18.32
CA SER A 605 38.08 -5.78 -19.44
C SER A 605 38.97 -4.91 -20.33
N SER A 606 40.28 -5.01 -20.16
CA SER A 606 41.24 -4.51 -21.14
C SER A 606 41.70 -5.66 -22.03
N GLY A 607 41.35 -5.57 -23.30
CA GLY A 607 41.92 -6.43 -24.34
C GLY A 607 43.05 -5.69 -25.03
N LYS A 608 44.31 -5.99 -24.68
CA LYS A 608 45.45 -5.58 -25.51
C LYS A 608 45.63 -6.59 -26.64
N VAL A 609 45.38 -6.15 -27.87
CA VAL A 609 45.74 -6.89 -29.08
C VAL A 609 46.66 -5.98 -29.90
N SER A 610 47.90 -6.40 -30.09
CA SER A 610 48.82 -5.75 -31.03
C SER A 610 48.56 -6.32 -32.43
N SER A 611 48.40 -5.43 -33.41
CA SER A 611 48.59 -5.81 -34.81
C SER A 611 50.01 -5.44 -35.22
N ILE A 612 50.60 -6.25 -36.10
CA ILE A 612 51.93 -5.99 -36.66
C ILE A 612 51.70 -5.31 -38.00
N THR A 613 51.80 -3.98 -38.06
CA THR A 613 51.82 -3.29 -39.35
C THR A 613 53.28 -3.16 -39.81
N THR A 614 53.59 -3.77 -40.95
CA THR A 614 54.86 -3.51 -41.63
C THR A 614 54.73 -2.17 -42.35
N VAL A 615 55.42 -1.15 -41.85
CA VAL A 615 55.54 0.13 -42.53
C VAL A 615 56.92 0.17 -43.16
N TRP A 616 56.97 0.26 -44.49
CA TRP A 616 58.21 0.54 -45.20
C TRP A 616 58.67 1.94 -44.77
N ASP A 617 59.78 2.01 -44.03
CA ASP A 617 60.35 3.27 -43.54
C ASP A 617 61.54 3.68 -44.42
N PRO A 618 61.37 4.62 -45.36
CA PRO A 618 62.44 5.05 -46.27
C PRO A 618 63.51 5.91 -45.59
N ALA A 619 63.44 6.18 -44.28
CA ALA A 619 64.31 7.12 -43.59
C ALA A 619 65.76 6.65 -43.35
N SER A 620 66.17 5.46 -43.82
CA SER A 620 67.59 5.15 -43.99
C SER A 620 68.13 5.97 -45.17
N GLU A 621 68.89 7.02 -44.87
CA GLU A 621 69.29 8.15 -45.74
C GLU A 621 69.82 7.77 -47.14
N LYS A 622 70.34 6.55 -47.33
CA LYS A 622 70.84 6.03 -48.62
C LYS A 622 69.84 5.25 -49.48
N LEU A 623 68.60 4.99 -49.02
CA LEU A 623 67.61 4.14 -49.70
C LEU A 623 66.27 4.83 -50.00
N GLY A 624 66.12 6.12 -49.65
CA GLY A 624 64.89 6.90 -49.86
C GLY A 624 64.44 7.06 -51.32
N ALA A 625 65.22 6.58 -52.30
CA ALA A 625 64.88 6.62 -53.72
C ALA A 625 63.98 5.45 -54.21
N ILE A 626 63.73 4.44 -53.37
CA ILE A 626 62.92 3.26 -53.73
C ILE A 626 61.70 3.20 -52.81
N SER A 627 60.54 3.66 -53.30
CA SER A 627 59.32 3.86 -52.50
C SER A 627 58.35 2.67 -52.45
N SER A 628 58.68 1.53 -53.07
CA SER A 628 57.88 0.30 -53.00
C SER A 628 58.67 -0.92 -53.52
N VAL A 629 58.20 -2.14 -53.24
CA VAL A 629 58.79 -3.37 -53.81
C VAL A 629 58.73 -3.41 -55.34
N GLN A 630 57.75 -2.73 -55.95
CA GLN A 630 57.71 -2.52 -57.40
C GLN A 630 58.80 -1.56 -57.88
N ALA A 631 59.09 -0.50 -57.11
CA ALA A 631 60.24 0.35 -57.38
C ALA A 631 61.57 -0.40 -57.20
N LEU A 632 61.64 -1.36 -56.27
CA LEU A 632 62.78 -2.25 -56.09
C LEU A 632 62.99 -3.15 -57.32
N GLN A 633 61.92 -3.77 -57.82
CA GLN A 633 61.95 -4.55 -59.06
C GLN A 633 62.41 -3.71 -60.25
N ASN A 634 61.85 -2.51 -60.42
CA ASN A 634 62.23 -1.60 -61.49
C ASN A 634 63.68 -1.13 -61.35
N ALA A 635 64.16 -0.87 -60.13
CA ALA A 635 65.54 -0.51 -59.85
C ALA A 635 66.51 -1.66 -60.17
N VAL A 636 66.16 -2.91 -59.86
CA VAL A 636 66.96 -4.10 -60.21
C VAL A 636 66.99 -4.32 -61.73
N LEU A 637 65.87 -4.07 -62.42
CA LEU A 637 65.80 -4.15 -63.89
C LEU A 637 66.64 -3.06 -64.58
N GLN A 638 66.72 -1.87 -64.00
CA GLN A 638 67.48 -0.72 -64.52
C GLN A 638 68.94 -0.66 -64.06
N ALA A 639 69.32 -1.38 -63.00
CA ALA A 639 70.68 -1.38 -62.48
C ALA A 639 71.66 -1.99 -63.50
N ASP A 640 72.68 -1.22 -63.88
CA ASP A 640 73.72 -1.65 -64.83
C ASP A 640 74.85 -2.37 -64.07
N ILE A 641 75.11 -3.65 -64.37
CA ILE A 641 76.10 -4.46 -63.64
C ILE A 641 77.30 -4.72 -64.54
N ASN A 642 78.45 -4.14 -64.20
CA ASN A 642 79.66 -4.25 -65.00
C ASN A 642 80.37 -5.63 -64.87
N ASN A 643 79.81 -6.73 -65.43
CA ASN A 643 80.54 -7.96 -65.82
C ASN A 643 79.60 -9.02 -66.48
N ALA A 644 79.84 -9.42 -67.73
CA ALA A 644 78.86 -10.15 -68.55
C ALA A 644 78.49 -11.60 -68.13
N ASN A 645 79.31 -12.30 -67.34
CA ASN A 645 79.06 -13.72 -67.00
C ASN A 645 78.38 -13.95 -65.63
N SER A 646 78.35 -12.94 -64.74
CA SER A 646 77.78 -13.05 -63.38
C SER A 646 76.53 -12.17 -63.19
N GLU A 647 76.32 -11.22 -64.10
CA GLU A 647 75.24 -10.23 -64.07
C GLU A 647 73.85 -10.88 -64.13
N ALA A 648 73.62 -11.80 -65.07
CA ALA A 648 72.32 -12.46 -65.23
C ALA A 648 71.94 -13.27 -63.97
N THR A 649 72.91 -13.92 -63.32
CA THR A 649 72.69 -14.70 -62.09
C THR A 649 72.32 -13.79 -60.91
N ILE A 650 73.04 -12.68 -60.71
CA ILE A 650 72.78 -11.75 -59.60
C ILE A 650 71.46 -11.01 -59.81
N ARG A 651 71.14 -10.57 -61.03
CA ARG A 651 69.82 -9.97 -61.35
C ARG A 651 68.69 -10.96 -61.07
N ASN A 652 68.86 -12.23 -61.45
CA ASN A 652 67.87 -13.27 -61.15
C ASN A 652 67.70 -13.50 -59.63
N LEU A 653 68.78 -13.51 -58.85
CA LEU A 653 68.70 -13.64 -57.39
C LEU A 653 68.03 -12.42 -56.73
N LEU A 654 68.30 -11.21 -57.22
CA LEU A 654 67.63 -9.98 -56.74
C LEU A 654 66.14 -9.94 -57.09
N LEU A 655 65.77 -10.40 -58.29
CA LEU A 655 64.37 -10.54 -58.68
C LEU A 655 63.66 -11.58 -57.79
N GLN A 656 64.28 -12.74 -57.55
CA GLN A 656 63.76 -13.74 -56.60
C GLN A 656 63.63 -13.16 -55.18
N GLN A 657 64.55 -12.30 -54.74
CA GLN A 657 64.46 -11.64 -53.44
C GLN A 657 63.25 -10.70 -53.39
N SER A 658 63.01 -9.92 -54.44
CA SER A 658 61.84 -9.04 -54.53
C SER A 658 60.53 -9.82 -54.50
N GLU A 659 60.46 -10.97 -55.18
CA GLU A 659 59.28 -11.86 -55.17
C GLU A 659 59.02 -12.41 -53.77
N LEU A 660 60.06 -12.84 -53.05
CA LEU A 660 59.93 -13.30 -51.66
C LEU A 660 59.51 -12.19 -50.70
N LEU A 661 59.90 -10.94 -50.93
CA LEU A 661 59.46 -9.79 -50.13
C LEU A 661 57.98 -9.45 -50.39
N ILE A 662 57.49 -9.61 -51.62
CA ILE A 662 56.06 -9.53 -51.94
C ILE A 662 55.29 -10.67 -51.25
N GLU A 663 55.82 -11.90 -51.32
CA GLU A 663 55.23 -13.06 -50.65
C GLU A 663 55.16 -12.85 -49.13
N LEU A 664 56.18 -12.20 -48.55
CA LEU A 664 56.23 -11.85 -47.13
C LEU A 664 55.16 -10.81 -46.76
N ASP A 665 54.98 -9.76 -47.57
CA ASP A 665 53.94 -8.74 -47.35
C ASP A 665 52.52 -9.35 -47.44
N ILE A 666 52.28 -10.20 -48.44
CA ILE A 666 51.02 -10.94 -48.57
C ILE A 666 50.77 -11.82 -47.34
N ALA A 667 51.79 -12.54 -46.87
CA ALA A 667 51.69 -13.37 -45.68
C ALA A 667 51.39 -12.57 -44.40
N PHE A 668 51.97 -11.37 -44.25
CA PHE A 668 51.67 -10.47 -43.14
C PHE A 668 50.25 -9.89 -43.20
N ARG A 669 49.77 -9.48 -44.38
CA ARG A 669 48.38 -9.00 -44.55
C ARG A 669 47.37 -10.08 -44.21
N GLU A 670 47.63 -11.30 -44.65
CA GLU A 670 46.78 -12.45 -44.35
C GLU A 670 46.80 -12.80 -42.85
N TRP A 671 47.97 -12.76 -42.22
CA TRP A 671 48.09 -12.94 -40.77
C TRP A 671 47.33 -11.84 -40.00
N ASN A 672 47.47 -10.57 -40.38
CA ASN A 672 46.75 -9.45 -39.75
C ASN A 672 45.22 -9.60 -39.91
N ARG A 673 44.74 -9.98 -41.10
CA ARG A 673 43.31 -10.25 -41.34
C ARG A 673 42.79 -11.32 -40.37
N LEU A 674 43.53 -12.42 -40.21
CA LEU A 674 43.15 -13.50 -39.30
C LEU A 674 43.21 -13.06 -37.82
N VAL A 675 44.13 -12.18 -37.44
CA VAL A 675 44.21 -11.61 -36.08
C VAL A 675 42.98 -10.74 -35.78
N ASP A 676 42.55 -9.93 -36.75
CA ASP A 676 41.35 -9.11 -36.61
C ASP A 676 40.08 -9.97 -36.54
N GLU A 677 40.00 -11.03 -37.34
CA GLU A 677 38.92 -12.03 -37.23
C GLU A 677 38.90 -12.71 -35.86
N HIS A 678 40.07 -13.09 -35.33
CA HIS A 678 40.19 -13.68 -33.99
C HIS A 678 39.72 -12.71 -32.90
N ARG A 679 40.04 -11.42 -33.04
CA ARG A 679 39.60 -10.36 -32.12
C ARG A 679 38.08 -10.24 -32.11
N GLN A 680 37.44 -10.19 -33.29
CA GLN A 680 35.99 -10.11 -33.40
C GLN A 680 35.29 -11.33 -32.78
N LEU A 681 35.85 -12.53 -32.97
CA LEU A 681 35.32 -13.75 -32.35
C LEU A 681 35.46 -13.72 -30.82
N LYS A 682 36.57 -13.20 -30.28
CA LYS A 682 36.78 -13.01 -28.84
C LYS A 682 35.81 -11.99 -28.24
N GLU A 683 35.61 -10.85 -28.90
CA GLU A 683 34.64 -9.83 -28.48
C GLU A 683 33.22 -10.41 -28.48
N ARG A 684 32.85 -11.17 -29.52
CA ARG A 684 31.56 -11.85 -29.61
C ARG A 684 31.38 -12.87 -28.47
N TYR A 685 32.41 -13.66 -28.16
CA TYR A 685 32.39 -14.60 -27.03
C TYR A 685 32.16 -13.89 -25.69
N GLN A 686 32.87 -12.79 -25.43
CA GLN A 686 32.71 -12.01 -24.19
C GLN A 686 31.32 -11.38 -24.09
N ASN A 687 30.81 -10.83 -25.19
CA ASN A 687 29.46 -10.29 -25.25
C ASN A 687 28.41 -11.37 -24.96
N LEU A 688 28.52 -12.55 -25.56
CA LEU A 688 27.59 -13.66 -25.31
C LEU A 688 27.65 -14.18 -23.87
N LEU A 689 28.84 -14.22 -23.25
CA LEU A 689 28.95 -14.53 -21.82
C LEU A 689 28.28 -13.46 -20.95
N ASN A 690 28.39 -12.18 -21.32
CA ASN A 690 27.75 -11.09 -20.60
C ASN A 690 26.23 -11.14 -20.75
N LEU A 691 25.72 -11.33 -21.97
CA LEU A 691 24.29 -11.49 -22.23
C LEU A 691 23.71 -12.74 -21.56
N ARG A 692 24.48 -13.84 -21.50
CA ARG A 692 24.07 -15.04 -20.75
C ARG A 692 24.05 -14.79 -19.25
N ALA A 693 25.09 -14.16 -18.69
CA ALA A 693 25.16 -13.82 -17.28
C ALA A 693 24.07 -12.81 -16.90
N GLN A 694 23.77 -11.86 -17.78
CA GLN A 694 22.68 -10.90 -17.64
C GLN A 694 21.34 -11.61 -17.71
N ALA A 695 21.10 -12.49 -18.69
CA ALA A 695 19.87 -13.29 -18.74
C ALA A 695 19.72 -14.21 -17.50
N GLN A 696 20.80 -14.74 -16.94
CA GLN A 696 20.79 -15.53 -15.70
C GLN A 696 20.53 -14.66 -14.46
N ALA A 697 21.13 -13.46 -14.40
CA ALA A 697 20.89 -12.49 -13.35
C ALA A 697 19.47 -11.92 -13.42
N ASP A 698 18.97 -11.68 -14.63
CA ASP A 698 17.60 -11.28 -14.93
C ASP A 698 16.62 -12.42 -14.65
N VAL A 699 17.00 -13.71 -14.72
CA VAL A 699 16.18 -14.81 -14.19
C VAL A 699 16.12 -14.76 -12.66
N ALA A 700 17.23 -14.43 -11.99
CA ALA A 700 17.31 -14.30 -10.54
C ALA A 700 16.66 -13.01 -10.00
N SER A 701 16.60 -11.94 -10.80
CA SER A 701 16.00 -10.63 -10.50
C SER A 701 14.69 -10.35 -11.26
N SER A 702 14.20 -11.33 -12.05
CA SER A 702 12.96 -11.26 -12.82
C SER A 702 11.76 -11.10 -11.88
N TYR A 703 10.58 -10.79 -12.45
CA TYR A 703 9.24 -10.72 -11.83
C TYR A 703 9.00 -11.62 -10.60
N PHE A 704 9.69 -12.76 -10.48
CA PHE A 704 9.80 -13.62 -9.28
C PHE A 704 10.26 -12.92 -8.00
N SER A 705 10.98 -11.81 -8.13
CA SER A 705 11.54 -10.99 -7.05
C SER A 705 10.80 -9.69 -6.80
N ASN A 706 9.78 -9.42 -7.61
CA ASN A 706 9.12 -8.13 -7.58
C ASN A 706 8.03 -8.13 -6.50
N PRO A 707 8.18 -7.37 -5.40
CA PRO A 707 7.12 -7.21 -4.41
C PRO A 707 5.82 -6.67 -5.03
N ALA A 708 5.85 -6.14 -6.26
CA ALA A 708 4.66 -5.78 -7.02
C ALA A 708 3.62 -6.88 -7.15
N PHE A 709 3.98 -8.18 -7.14
CA PHE A 709 2.96 -9.25 -7.16
C PHE A 709 2.18 -9.32 -5.84
N ARG A 710 2.88 -9.31 -4.71
CA ARG A 710 2.24 -9.27 -3.39
C ARG A 710 1.43 -7.99 -3.25
N LEU A 711 1.99 -6.86 -3.66
CA LEU A 711 1.27 -5.59 -3.70
C LEU A 711 0.03 -5.65 -4.61
N LEU A 712 0.08 -6.30 -5.78
CA LEU A 712 -1.06 -6.44 -6.68
C LEU A 712 -2.12 -7.41 -6.13
N ARG A 713 -1.70 -8.54 -5.55
CA ARG A 713 -2.59 -9.47 -4.84
C ARG A 713 -3.28 -8.76 -3.69
N ASP A 714 -2.51 -8.11 -2.82
CA ASP A 714 -3.01 -7.40 -1.66
C ASP A 714 -3.93 -6.27 -2.10
N HIS A 715 -3.56 -5.54 -3.15
CA HIS A 715 -4.38 -4.47 -3.71
C HIS A 715 -5.72 -4.99 -4.25
N THR A 716 -5.72 -6.00 -5.12
CA THR A 716 -6.95 -6.58 -5.68
C THR A 716 -7.83 -7.24 -4.61
N THR A 717 -7.22 -7.83 -3.58
CA THR A 717 -7.93 -8.40 -2.42
C THR A 717 -8.58 -7.30 -1.58
N VAL A 718 -7.85 -6.21 -1.30
CA VAL A 718 -8.40 -5.04 -0.58
C VAL A 718 -9.51 -4.37 -1.40
N GLU A 719 -9.36 -4.30 -2.73
CA GLU A 719 -10.41 -3.79 -3.61
C GLU A 719 -11.66 -4.66 -3.56
N ALA A 720 -11.53 -5.99 -3.67
CA ALA A 720 -12.65 -6.92 -3.54
C ALA A 720 -13.34 -6.78 -2.17
N ALA A 721 -12.58 -6.80 -1.07
CA ALA A 721 -13.12 -6.60 0.28
C ALA A 721 -13.86 -5.25 0.42
N ARG A 722 -13.33 -4.20 -0.20
CA ARG A 722 -13.95 -2.87 -0.22
C ARG A 722 -15.29 -2.90 -0.97
N SER A 723 -15.34 -3.55 -2.13
CA SER A 723 -16.56 -3.71 -2.94
C SER A 723 -17.60 -4.58 -2.24
N HIS A 724 -17.18 -5.63 -1.53
CA HIS A 724 -18.05 -6.47 -0.69
C HIS A 724 -18.66 -5.64 0.44
N GLY A 725 -17.84 -4.86 1.16
CA GLY A 725 -18.32 -3.95 2.21
C GLY A 725 -19.33 -2.93 1.69
N LEU A 726 -19.12 -2.40 0.49
CA LEU A 726 -20.05 -1.48 -0.16
C LEU A 726 -21.39 -2.15 -0.51
N ALA A 727 -21.34 -3.31 -1.16
CA ALA A 727 -22.52 -4.09 -1.53
C ALA A 727 -23.32 -4.53 -0.28
N ALA A 728 -22.65 -4.94 0.78
CA ALA A 728 -23.27 -5.32 2.05
C ALA A 728 -23.95 -4.13 2.74
N GLN A 729 -23.35 -2.94 2.74
CA GLN A 729 -24.00 -1.72 3.23
C GLN A 729 -25.27 -1.40 2.45
N PHE A 730 -25.25 -1.50 1.12
CA PHE A 730 -26.45 -1.29 0.30
C PHE A 730 -27.52 -2.36 0.49
N ALA A 731 -27.13 -3.63 0.70
CA ALA A 731 -28.06 -4.69 1.05
C ALA A 731 -28.73 -4.43 2.42
N TYR A 732 -27.97 -3.94 3.41
CA TYR A 732 -28.53 -3.48 4.69
C TYR A 732 -29.51 -2.32 4.50
N LEU A 733 -29.15 -1.30 3.73
CA LEU A 733 -30.03 -0.17 3.42
C LEU A 733 -31.30 -0.62 2.71
N THR A 734 -31.19 -1.59 1.78
CA THR A 734 -32.32 -2.22 1.11
C THR A 734 -33.25 -2.90 2.12
N ALA A 735 -32.71 -3.63 3.10
CA ALA A 735 -33.50 -4.22 4.17
C ALA A 735 -34.19 -3.15 5.04
N LYS A 736 -33.50 -2.08 5.44
CA LYS A 736 -34.10 -0.97 6.19
C LYS A 736 -35.20 -0.26 5.40
N ALA A 737 -35.06 -0.13 4.08
CA ALA A 737 -36.11 0.39 3.21
C ALA A 737 -37.36 -0.50 3.27
N LEU A 738 -37.19 -1.82 3.20
CA LEU A 738 -38.29 -2.78 3.33
C LEU A 738 -38.97 -2.68 4.70
N GLU A 739 -38.19 -2.64 5.78
CA GLU A 739 -38.71 -2.45 7.14
C GLU A 739 -39.53 -1.18 7.23
N SER A 740 -39.02 -0.09 6.66
CA SER A 740 -39.71 1.19 6.67
C SER A 740 -41.00 1.14 5.86
N GLU A 741 -41.04 0.43 4.73
CA GLU A 741 -42.18 0.36 3.79
C GLU A 741 -43.35 -0.46 4.37
N PHE A 742 -43.04 -1.62 4.95
CA PHE A 742 -44.02 -2.56 5.51
C PHE A 742 -44.23 -2.42 7.01
N LEU A 743 -43.39 -1.64 7.71
CA LEU A 743 -43.43 -1.45 9.16
C LEU A 743 -43.25 -2.75 9.96
N VAL A 744 -42.47 -3.68 9.41
CA VAL A 744 -42.12 -4.97 10.01
C VAL A 744 -40.61 -5.13 9.99
N ARG A 745 -40.00 -5.46 11.13
CA ARG A 745 -38.55 -5.70 11.23
C ARG A 745 -38.16 -6.98 10.50
N PHE A 746 -37.04 -6.95 9.79
CA PHE A 746 -36.48 -8.13 9.14
C PHE A 746 -35.69 -8.95 10.18
N PRO A 747 -36.11 -10.19 10.51
CA PRO A 747 -35.51 -10.94 11.61
C PRO A 747 -34.03 -11.30 11.39
N SER A 748 -33.63 -11.49 10.13
CA SER A 748 -32.27 -11.85 9.73
C SER A 748 -31.40 -10.64 9.38
N LEU A 749 -31.80 -9.41 9.74
CA LEU A 749 -31.06 -8.20 9.39
C LEU A 749 -29.59 -8.27 9.81
N ASN A 750 -29.29 -8.86 10.97
CA ASN A 750 -27.93 -8.97 11.47
C ASN A 750 -27.02 -9.91 10.65
N ASN A 751 -27.59 -10.78 9.81
CA ASN A 751 -26.80 -11.72 9.00
C ASN A 751 -25.97 -11.00 7.95
N ILE A 752 -26.42 -9.84 7.44
CA ILE A 752 -25.65 -9.07 6.44
C ILE A 752 -24.33 -8.53 6.99
N PHE A 753 -24.24 -8.29 8.30
CA PHE A 753 -22.99 -7.88 8.93
C PHE A 753 -21.91 -8.98 8.84
N LYS A 754 -22.33 -10.23 8.65
CA LYS A 754 -21.46 -11.39 8.55
C LYS A 754 -21.16 -11.82 7.11
N ALA A 755 -21.73 -11.15 6.10
CA ALA A 755 -21.48 -11.49 4.71
C ALA A 755 -20.00 -11.29 4.36
N ARG A 756 -19.43 -12.22 3.59
CA ARG A 756 -18.03 -12.22 3.18
C ARG A 756 -17.82 -12.36 1.68
N THR A 757 -18.77 -12.97 0.99
CA THR A 757 -18.72 -13.17 -0.45
C THR A 757 -19.86 -12.44 -1.15
N ALA A 758 -19.75 -12.25 -2.46
CA ALA A 758 -20.89 -11.81 -3.26
C ALA A 758 -22.09 -12.76 -3.10
N ASP A 759 -21.82 -14.07 -3.02
CA ASP A 759 -22.86 -15.09 -2.82
C ASP A 759 -23.61 -14.93 -1.49
N ASP A 760 -22.92 -14.59 -0.39
CA ASP A 760 -23.58 -14.32 0.91
C ASP A 760 -24.55 -13.13 0.80
N ILE A 761 -24.14 -12.10 0.08
CA ILE A 761 -24.96 -10.89 -0.14
C ILE A 761 -26.16 -11.23 -1.02
N ASP A 762 -25.99 -12.01 -2.10
CA ASP A 762 -27.11 -12.43 -2.92
C ASP A 762 -28.09 -13.32 -2.15
N ASN A 763 -27.58 -14.27 -1.36
CA ASN A 763 -28.38 -15.12 -0.48
C ASN A 763 -29.20 -14.28 0.51
N PHE A 764 -28.60 -13.28 1.14
CA PHE A 764 -29.31 -12.33 1.99
C PHE A 764 -30.42 -11.57 1.24
N LEU A 765 -30.13 -11.08 0.02
CA LEU A 765 -31.13 -10.39 -0.80
C LEU A 765 -32.26 -11.32 -1.27
N ASN A 766 -31.96 -12.60 -1.50
CA ASN A 766 -32.94 -13.64 -1.82
C ASN A 766 -33.84 -13.94 -0.61
N GLU A 767 -33.27 -14.08 0.59
CA GLU A 767 -34.03 -14.21 1.84
C GLU A 767 -34.90 -12.99 2.11
N LEU A 768 -34.39 -11.79 1.85
CA LEU A 768 -35.12 -10.53 2.02
C LEU A 768 -36.32 -10.43 1.06
N GLU A 769 -36.16 -10.87 -0.20
CA GLU A 769 -37.28 -10.97 -1.14
C GLU A 769 -38.30 -12.02 -0.71
N ALA A 770 -37.84 -13.20 -0.26
CA ALA A 770 -38.74 -14.23 0.25
C ALA A 770 -39.53 -13.72 1.47
N PHE A 771 -38.89 -12.97 2.36
CA PHE A 771 -39.54 -12.30 3.48
C PHE A 771 -40.57 -11.28 3.02
N ARG A 772 -40.23 -10.40 2.06
CA ARG A 772 -41.19 -9.46 1.45
C ARG A 772 -42.42 -10.20 0.92
N ILE A 773 -42.23 -11.29 0.18
CA ILE A 773 -43.34 -12.08 -0.36
C ILE A 773 -44.18 -12.69 0.77
N ALA A 774 -43.53 -13.15 1.85
CA ALA A 774 -44.19 -13.75 3.01
C ALA A 774 -45.00 -12.75 3.86
N ILE A 775 -44.59 -11.47 3.92
CA ILE A 775 -45.41 -10.40 4.52
C ILE A 775 -46.77 -10.30 3.79
N GLY A 776 -46.78 -10.56 2.48
CA GLY A 776 -47.97 -10.52 1.64
C GLY A 776 -48.45 -9.10 1.33
N SER A 777 -49.67 -9.00 0.78
CA SER A 777 -50.30 -7.70 0.57
C SER A 777 -50.89 -7.22 1.91
N PRO A 778 -50.46 -6.05 2.43
CA PRO A 778 -50.86 -5.58 3.75
C PRO A 778 -52.35 -5.18 3.86
N GLY A 779 -53.11 -5.23 2.75
CA GLY A 779 -54.52 -4.86 2.67
C GLY A 779 -54.76 -3.83 1.57
N GLU A 780 -56.02 -3.43 1.40
CA GLU A 780 -56.40 -2.40 0.43
C GLU A 780 -55.96 -1.02 0.93
N LEU A 781 -55.12 -0.35 0.14
CA LEU A 781 -54.75 1.04 0.35
C LEU A 781 -55.94 1.94 0.02
N ASN A 782 -56.31 2.81 0.96
CA ASN A 782 -57.39 3.76 0.80
C ASN A 782 -56.86 5.20 0.88
N ARG A 783 -57.55 6.12 0.21
CA ARG A 783 -57.24 7.56 0.20
C ARG A 783 -57.81 8.23 1.45
N PHE A 784 -57.01 9.05 2.12
CA PHE A 784 -57.42 9.87 3.27
C PHE A 784 -56.88 11.30 3.12
N PRO A 785 -57.67 12.23 2.57
CA PRO A 785 -57.22 13.60 2.41
C PRO A 785 -57.37 14.40 3.72
N TYR A 786 -56.31 15.09 4.14
CA TYR A 786 -56.33 15.97 5.31
C TYR A 786 -56.21 17.43 4.88
N ARG A 787 -56.98 18.29 5.53
CA ARG A 787 -56.85 19.75 5.45
C ARG A 787 -56.40 20.27 6.81
N ILE A 788 -55.20 20.81 6.88
CA ILE A 788 -54.54 21.21 8.13
C ILE A 788 -54.33 22.73 8.11
N SER A 789 -54.95 23.45 9.03
CA SER A 789 -54.72 24.87 9.26
C SER A 789 -53.51 25.06 10.18
N LEU A 790 -52.49 25.79 9.73
CA LEU A 790 -51.34 26.12 10.58
C LEU A 790 -51.79 26.93 11.80
N ALA A 791 -52.64 27.95 11.60
CA ALA A 791 -53.09 28.79 12.69
C ALA A 791 -53.92 28.00 13.71
N LYS A 792 -54.97 27.29 13.27
CA LYS A 792 -55.94 26.64 14.16
C LYS A 792 -55.41 25.34 14.74
N ASP A 793 -54.88 24.46 13.88
CA ASP A 793 -54.63 23.07 14.28
C ASP A 793 -53.24 22.89 14.87
N LEU A 794 -52.23 23.64 14.39
CA LEU A 794 -50.83 23.45 14.78
C LEU A 794 -50.30 24.52 15.74
N LEU A 795 -50.69 25.78 15.57
CA LEU A 795 -50.22 26.91 16.36
C LEU A 795 -51.16 27.29 17.52
N GLY A 796 -52.23 26.52 17.72
CA GLY A 796 -53.12 26.66 18.86
C GLY A 796 -54.07 27.86 18.80
N LEU A 797 -54.28 28.48 17.63
CA LEU A 797 -55.23 29.58 17.42
C LEU A 797 -56.63 29.07 17.04
N SER A 798 -57.04 27.94 17.63
CA SER A 798 -58.38 27.37 17.44
C SER A 798 -59.45 28.24 18.10
N ASP A 799 -60.72 28.05 17.72
CA ASP A 799 -61.83 28.81 18.30
C ASP A 799 -61.94 28.58 19.82
N GLU A 800 -61.71 27.36 20.28
CA GLU A 800 -61.77 26.96 21.69
C GLU A 800 -60.65 27.60 22.51
N ASN A 801 -59.46 27.76 21.93
CA ASN A 801 -58.33 28.38 22.62
C ASN A 801 -58.44 29.90 22.66
N LEU A 802 -58.92 30.51 21.57
CA LEU A 802 -59.10 31.96 21.49
C LEU A 802 -60.31 32.45 22.29
N ASP A 803 -61.34 31.61 22.41
CA ASP A 803 -62.57 31.91 23.15
C ASP A 803 -63.06 30.68 23.92
N PRO A 804 -62.39 30.32 25.03
CA PRO A 804 -62.79 29.17 25.84
C PRO A 804 -64.19 29.33 26.46
N THR A 805 -64.73 30.55 26.48
CA THR A 805 -66.05 30.87 27.03
C THR A 805 -67.17 30.92 25.99
N GLY A 806 -66.84 30.90 24.69
CA GLY A 806 -67.81 31.10 23.60
C GLY A 806 -68.47 32.49 23.59
N ALA A 807 -67.85 33.50 24.21
CA ALA A 807 -68.43 34.83 24.38
C ALA A 807 -68.14 35.80 23.21
N LEU A 808 -67.17 35.48 22.36
CA LEU A 808 -66.72 36.31 21.25
C LEU A 808 -67.53 36.03 19.99
N SER A 809 -67.85 37.09 19.24
CA SER A 809 -68.47 36.94 17.92
C SER A 809 -67.51 36.25 16.93
N PRO A 810 -68.01 35.65 15.85
CA PRO A 810 -67.15 35.08 14.80
C PRO A 810 -66.13 36.08 14.23
N SER A 811 -66.52 37.36 14.06
CA SER A 811 -65.62 38.40 13.57
C SER A 811 -64.52 38.75 14.59
N GLN A 812 -64.85 38.78 15.88
CA GLN A 812 -63.88 38.99 16.95
C GLN A 812 -62.87 37.84 17.01
N ARG A 813 -63.33 36.59 16.92
CA ARG A 813 -62.45 35.41 16.89
C ARG A 813 -61.53 35.42 15.68
N SER A 814 -62.04 35.74 14.49
CA SER A 814 -61.21 35.87 13.28
C SER A 814 -60.18 37.00 13.38
N GLN A 815 -60.54 38.13 13.99
CA GLN A 815 -59.59 39.23 14.21
C GLN A 815 -58.48 38.85 15.18
N LEU A 816 -58.82 38.22 16.32
CA LEU A 816 -57.82 37.73 17.28
C LEU A 816 -56.90 36.68 16.66
N ARG A 817 -57.44 35.79 15.82
CA ARG A 817 -56.64 34.82 15.08
C ARG A 817 -55.65 35.51 14.16
N LEU A 818 -56.09 36.47 13.35
CA LEU A 818 -55.20 37.24 12.48
C LEU A 818 -54.08 37.90 13.29
N GLU A 819 -54.42 38.60 14.37
CA GLU A 819 -53.44 39.28 15.22
C GLU A 819 -52.44 38.31 15.85
N GLY A 820 -52.92 37.15 16.32
CA GLY A 820 -52.08 36.07 16.85
C GLY A 820 -51.16 35.49 15.79
N PHE A 821 -51.68 35.19 14.60
CA PHE A 821 -50.91 34.61 13.51
C PHE A 821 -49.86 35.58 12.96
N GLN A 822 -50.20 36.87 12.80
CA GLN A 822 -49.27 37.91 12.40
C GLN A 822 -48.11 38.08 13.39
N ARG A 823 -48.38 37.96 14.70
CA ARG A 823 -47.33 37.98 15.72
C ARG A 823 -46.36 36.81 15.55
N ILE A 824 -46.87 35.62 15.24
CA ILE A 824 -46.05 34.43 15.00
C ILE A 824 -45.21 34.62 13.73
N ILE A 825 -45.79 35.13 12.65
CA ILE A 825 -45.06 35.44 11.41
C ILE A 825 -43.90 36.41 11.69
N GLN A 826 -44.16 37.50 12.42
CA GLN A 826 -43.14 38.50 12.76
C GLN A 826 -42.00 37.93 13.60
N GLN A 827 -42.30 37.02 14.54
CA GLN A 827 -41.30 36.34 15.36
C GLN A 827 -40.41 35.38 14.56
N ASN A 828 -40.92 34.89 13.44
CA ASN A 828 -40.28 33.91 12.57
C ASN A 828 -39.79 34.52 11.24
N ALA A 829 -39.75 35.85 11.17
CA ALA A 829 -39.24 36.59 10.03
C ALA A 829 -37.70 36.54 10.02
N ILE A 830 -37.13 36.17 8.88
CA ILE A 830 -35.69 36.20 8.64
C ILE A 830 -35.37 37.52 7.96
N THR A 831 -34.48 38.30 8.56
CA THR A 831 -34.05 39.60 8.08
C THR A 831 -32.63 39.51 7.53
N ASP A 832 -32.39 40.11 6.37
CA ASP A 832 -31.04 40.26 5.84
C ASP A 832 -30.24 41.23 6.71
N THR A 833 -29.10 40.76 7.22
CA THR A 833 -28.22 41.53 8.10
C THR A 833 -27.67 42.79 7.45
N THR A 834 -27.62 42.85 6.11
CA THR A 834 -27.08 43.99 5.37
C THR A 834 -28.13 45.05 5.10
N SER A 835 -29.29 44.65 4.58
CA SER A 835 -30.36 45.57 4.17
C SER A 835 -31.36 45.87 5.28
N GLY A 836 -31.43 45.05 6.33
CA GLY A 836 -32.47 45.12 7.36
C GLY A 836 -33.87 44.74 6.85
N GLN A 837 -33.99 44.25 5.61
CA GLN A 837 -35.27 43.82 5.03
C GLN A 837 -35.58 42.38 5.39
N VAL A 838 -36.87 42.09 5.62
CA VAL A 838 -37.34 40.71 5.77
C VAL A 838 -37.22 40.01 4.41
N ILE A 839 -36.47 38.93 4.37
CA ILE A 839 -36.15 38.17 3.16
C ILE A 839 -36.86 36.83 3.09
N ALA A 840 -37.29 36.28 4.23
CA ALA A 840 -38.02 35.03 4.29
C ALA A 840 -38.80 34.93 5.60
N ILE A 841 -39.74 33.98 5.67
CA ILE A 841 -40.42 33.57 6.90
C ILE A 841 -40.24 32.06 7.02
N GLU A 842 -39.85 31.57 8.19
CA GLU A 842 -39.70 30.14 8.47
C GLU A 842 -40.52 29.72 9.67
N LEU A 843 -41.58 28.94 9.45
CA LEU A 843 -42.48 28.46 10.49
C LEU A 843 -42.17 27.00 10.81
N PRO A 844 -41.46 26.69 11.92
CA PRO A 844 -41.28 25.33 12.37
C PRO A 844 -42.54 24.80 13.07
N PHE A 845 -42.90 23.54 12.82
CA PHE A 845 -44.00 22.86 13.51
C PHE A 845 -43.78 21.35 13.58
N THR A 846 -44.65 20.64 14.30
CA THR A 846 -44.59 19.17 14.44
C THR A 846 -45.96 18.56 14.21
N THR A 847 -46.00 17.31 13.73
CA THR A 847 -47.25 16.56 13.54
C THR A 847 -47.16 15.22 14.24
N SER A 848 -48.24 14.78 14.90
CA SER A 848 -48.25 13.56 15.69
C SER A 848 -49.50 12.71 15.43
N LEU A 849 -49.31 11.40 15.25
CA LEU A 849 -50.41 10.42 15.15
C LEU A 849 -51.19 10.26 16.47
N LEU A 850 -50.71 10.86 17.56
CA LEU A 850 -51.45 10.93 18.83
C LEU A 850 -52.53 12.02 18.80
N ASP A 851 -52.41 13.04 17.94
CA ASP A 851 -53.46 14.04 17.77
C ASP A 851 -54.59 13.48 16.91
N ARG A 852 -55.60 12.93 17.58
CA ARG A 852 -56.79 12.35 16.97
C ARG A 852 -57.69 13.37 16.26
N ARG A 853 -57.43 14.68 16.44
CA ARG A 853 -58.13 15.74 15.70
C ARG A 853 -57.56 15.89 14.30
N LEU A 854 -56.26 15.64 14.13
CA LEU A 854 -55.56 15.78 12.85
C LEU A 854 -55.60 14.49 12.03
N PHE A 855 -55.25 13.36 12.64
CA PHE A 855 -55.11 12.09 11.92
C PHE A 855 -56.04 11.02 12.49
N THR A 856 -56.68 10.27 11.59
CA THR A 856 -57.54 9.16 12.00
C THR A 856 -56.74 8.08 12.76
N PRO A 857 -57.25 7.59 13.90
CA PRO A 857 -56.64 6.50 14.64
C PRO A 857 -56.95 5.12 14.05
N ASN A 858 -57.81 5.02 13.04
CA ASN A 858 -58.35 3.76 12.53
C ASN A 858 -57.54 3.14 11.39
N ILE A 859 -56.45 3.81 11.00
CA ILE A 859 -55.57 3.36 9.92
C ILE A 859 -54.13 3.21 10.41
N TRP A 860 -53.40 2.37 9.70
CA TRP A 860 -51.98 2.16 9.88
C TRP A 860 -51.25 2.42 8.55
N ASN A 861 -49.92 2.54 8.62
CA ASN A 861 -49.07 2.92 7.48
C ASN A 861 -49.55 4.19 6.76
N ASN A 862 -49.93 5.23 7.51
CA ASN A 862 -50.43 6.48 6.94
C ASN A 862 -49.29 7.28 6.29
N ARG A 863 -49.35 7.42 4.97
CA ARG A 863 -48.30 8.02 4.14
C ARG A 863 -48.83 9.08 3.21
N ILE A 864 -48.03 10.11 2.99
CA ILE A 864 -48.29 11.17 2.02
C ILE A 864 -48.34 10.56 0.61
N ALA A 865 -49.45 10.78 -0.07
CA ALA A 865 -49.67 10.39 -1.46
C ALA A 865 -48.95 11.36 -2.42
N GLY A 866 -48.82 10.98 -3.68
CA GLY A 866 -48.37 11.88 -4.75
C GLY A 866 -49.52 12.20 -5.68
N VAL A 867 -49.30 13.11 -6.64
CA VAL A 867 -50.26 13.35 -7.72
C VAL A 867 -50.37 12.09 -8.58
N GLY A 868 -51.50 11.39 -8.49
CA GLY A 868 -51.73 10.10 -9.16
C GLY A 868 -50.89 8.94 -8.61
N LEU A 869 -50.29 9.09 -7.42
CA LEU A 869 -49.47 8.06 -6.77
C LEU A 869 -49.99 7.74 -5.36
N PRO A 870 -49.96 6.47 -4.93
CA PRO A 870 -49.60 5.30 -5.72
C PRO A 870 -50.68 5.00 -6.79
N PRO A 871 -50.35 4.40 -7.95
CA PRO A 871 -51.28 4.22 -9.08
C PRO A 871 -52.53 3.39 -8.74
N GLU A 872 -52.44 2.56 -7.71
CA GLU A 872 -53.53 1.69 -7.23
C GLU A 872 -54.62 2.49 -6.49
N VAL A 873 -54.33 3.71 -6.04
CA VAL A 873 -55.27 4.58 -5.34
C VAL A 873 -55.63 5.76 -6.27
N PRO A 874 -56.76 5.71 -6.98
CA PRO A 874 -57.12 6.75 -7.93
C PRO A 874 -57.44 8.08 -7.24
N GLY A 875 -57.22 9.18 -7.95
CA GLY A 875 -57.64 10.52 -7.52
C GLY A 875 -56.74 11.16 -6.46
N THR A 876 -55.55 10.61 -6.20
CA THR A 876 -54.58 11.23 -5.28
C THR A 876 -54.00 12.53 -5.83
N GLN A 877 -53.95 13.56 -4.99
CA GLN A 877 -53.56 14.93 -5.37
C GLN A 877 -52.22 15.37 -4.76
N GLY A 878 -51.54 14.53 -3.97
CA GLY A 878 -50.30 14.91 -3.31
C GLY A 878 -50.47 15.99 -2.23
N ILE A 879 -49.47 16.86 -2.08
CA ILE A 879 -49.54 18.00 -1.15
C ILE A 879 -49.80 19.29 -1.93
N ALA A 880 -50.82 20.03 -1.52
CA ALA A 880 -51.06 21.41 -1.95
C ALA A 880 -51.07 22.36 -0.75
N VAL A 881 -50.77 23.63 -1.00
CA VAL A 881 -50.86 24.68 0.03
C VAL A 881 -51.80 25.77 -0.45
N ASN A 882 -52.62 26.29 0.45
CA ASN A 882 -53.52 27.42 0.22
C ASN A 882 -53.21 28.52 1.23
N LEU A 883 -52.88 29.71 0.72
CA LEU A 883 -52.66 30.91 1.52
C LEU A 883 -53.98 31.64 1.70
N LEU A 884 -54.39 31.84 2.94
CA LEU A 884 -55.55 32.68 3.27
C LEU A 884 -55.08 34.08 3.60
N THR A 885 -55.56 35.09 2.86
CA THR A 885 -55.13 36.49 3.01
C THR A 885 -56.27 37.47 2.76
N ARG A 886 -56.26 38.59 3.49
CA ARG A 886 -57.17 39.73 3.26
C ARG A 886 -56.81 40.57 2.04
N GLN A 887 -55.65 40.33 1.44
CA GLN A 887 -55.20 41.08 0.27
C GLN A 887 -56.14 40.84 -0.92
N PHE A 888 -56.60 41.94 -1.53
CA PHE A 888 -57.44 41.93 -2.72
C PHE A 888 -56.59 42.06 -3.99
N GLY A 889 -57.03 41.43 -5.09
CA GLY A 889 -56.38 41.49 -6.41
C GLY A 889 -55.65 40.20 -6.80
N ASP A 890 -54.95 40.23 -7.94
CA ASP A 890 -54.21 39.06 -8.44
C ASP A 890 -52.80 38.99 -7.82
N ILE A 891 -52.69 38.17 -6.78
CA ILE A 891 -51.43 37.88 -6.07
C ILE A 891 -50.56 36.89 -6.86
N GLY A 892 -51.14 36.15 -7.81
CA GLY A 892 -50.48 35.06 -8.53
C GLY A 892 -50.54 33.73 -7.79
N THR A 893 -49.50 32.92 -7.92
CA THR A 893 -49.32 31.62 -7.24
C THR A 893 -48.02 31.64 -6.44
N PRO A 894 -48.05 32.16 -5.20
CA PRO A 894 -46.87 32.28 -4.35
C PRO A 894 -46.19 30.93 -4.15
N GLU A 895 -44.87 30.94 -4.16
CA GLU A 895 -44.02 29.78 -3.96
C GLU A 895 -43.76 29.56 -2.46
N ILE A 896 -44.02 28.35 -1.99
CA ILE A 896 -43.82 27.93 -0.61
C ILE A 896 -42.96 26.67 -0.61
N GLN A 897 -41.97 26.64 0.28
CA GLN A 897 -41.16 25.46 0.52
C GLN A 897 -41.64 24.77 1.79
N LEU A 898 -41.95 23.48 1.71
CA LEU A 898 -42.31 22.66 2.85
C LEU A 898 -41.26 21.57 3.03
N THR A 899 -40.54 21.59 4.16
CA THR A 899 -39.47 20.65 4.47
C THR A 899 -39.87 19.74 5.62
N GLN A 900 -39.71 18.44 5.46
CA GLN A 900 -39.91 17.44 6.51
C GLN A 900 -38.56 16.93 7.03
N GLY A 901 -38.38 16.90 8.35
CA GLY A 901 -37.18 16.38 8.99
C GLY A 901 -37.46 15.71 10.34
N GLY A 902 -36.39 15.36 11.05
CA GLY A 902 -36.49 14.69 12.34
C GLY A 902 -37.00 13.24 12.25
N HIS A 903 -37.62 12.77 13.33
CA HIS A 903 -38.21 11.43 13.41
C HIS A 903 -39.57 11.41 12.71
N ALA A 904 -39.77 10.45 11.81
CA ALA A 904 -41.06 10.11 11.22
C ALA A 904 -41.70 8.98 12.02
N THR A 905 -42.92 9.19 12.50
CA THR A 905 -43.67 8.19 13.28
C THR A 905 -44.69 7.49 12.40
N PHE A 906 -44.76 6.18 12.47
CA PHE A 906 -45.77 5.38 11.78
C PHE A 906 -46.57 4.55 12.79
N ARG A 907 -47.80 4.18 12.40
CA ARG A 907 -48.60 3.19 13.10
C ARG A 907 -48.50 1.85 12.38
N THR A 908 -48.20 0.79 13.11
CA THR A 908 -48.13 -0.59 12.62
C THR A 908 -49.52 -1.21 12.50
N SER A 909 -49.63 -2.38 11.86
CA SER A 909 -50.88 -3.15 11.74
C SER A 909 -51.52 -3.54 13.07
N GLN A 910 -50.72 -3.59 14.15
CA GLN A 910 -51.18 -3.83 15.52
C GLN A 910 -51.60 -2.55 16.28
N GLY A 911 -51.48 -1.38 15.64
CA GLY A 911 -51.76 -0.09 16.26
C GLY A 911 -50.61 0.49 17.11
N LEU A 912 -49.47 -0.18 17.17
CA LEU A 912 -48.26 0.31 17.87
C LEU A 912 -47.54 1.38 17.05
N PHE A 913 -46.87 2.31 17.72
CA PHE A 913 -46.05 3.33 17.07
C PHE A 913 -44.61 2.86 16.88
N VAL A 914 -44.07 3.14 15.69
CA VAL A 914 -42.65 2.97 15.37
C VAL A 914 -42.11 4.29 14.85
N GLU A 915 -40.85 4.59 15.18
CA GLU A 915 -40.20 5.83 14.79
C GLU A 915 -38.97 5.53 13.94
N TYR A 916 -38.80 6.29 12.87
CA TYR A 916 -37.65 6.20 11.99
C TYR A 916 -37.05 7.58 11.74
N VAL A 917 -35.76 7.64 11.42
CA VAL A 917 -35.07 8.85 10.99
C VAL A 917 -34.84 8.75 9.49
N PRO A 918 -35.76 9.26 8.65
CA PRO A 918 -35.63 9.17 7.21
C PRO A 918 -34.55 10.12 6.70
N GLU A 919 -33.50 9.57 6.12
CA GLU A 919 -32.43 10.33 5.45
C GLU A 919 -32.09 9.73 4.10
N ASN A 920 -31.45 10.52 3.23
CA ASN A 920 -30.92 9.97 1.98
C ASN A 920 -29.99 8.81 2.31
N ALA A 921 -30.08 7.72 1.54
CA ALA A 921 -29.11 6.65 1.67
C ALA A 921 -27.71 7.26 1.52
N LYS A 922 -26.92 7.10 2.57
CA LYS A 922 -25.54 7.57 2.66
C LYS A 922 -24.70 6.36 2.98
N LEU A 923 -23.44 6.38 2.58
CA LEU A 923 -22.52 5.29 2.87
C LEU A 923 -21.56 5.75 3.95
N SER A 924 -21.33 4.88 4.92
CA SER A 924 -20.34 5.13 5.95
C SER A 924 -18.97 4.78 5.40
N GLY A 925 -18.13 5.79 5.14
CA GLY A 925 -16.77 5.61 4.65
C GLY A 925 -16.62 5.49 3.13
N TYR A 926 -17.69 5.68 2.35
CA TYR A 926 -17.65 5.61 0.88
C TYR A 926 -18.29 6.84 0.22
N PRO A 927 -17.82 7.25 -0.97
CA PRO A 927 -18.47 8.31 -1.73
C PRO A 927 -19.86 7.85 -2.19
N VAL A 928 -20.81 8.78 -2.21
CA VAL A 928 -22.15 8.52 -2.77
C VAL A 928 -22.01 8.31 -4.28
N PRO A 929 -22.54 7.20 -4.85
CA PRO A 929 -22.45 6.91 -6.28
C PRO A 929 -23.07 8.02 -7.14
N THR A 930 -22.48 8.27 -8.31
CA THR A 930 -23.04 9.18 -9.30
C THR A 930 -24.40 8.67 -9.79
N GLY A 931 -25.42 9.53 -9.82
CA GLY A 931 -26.79 9.15 -10.16
C GLY A 931 -27.63 8.69 -8.96
N PHE A 932 -27.02 8.57 -7.76
CA PHE A 932 -27.77 8.43 -6.52
C PHE A 932 -28.32 9.81 -6.10
N GLU A 933 -29.34 10.27 -6.82
CA GLU A 933 -29.96 11.57 -6.56
C GLU A 933 -30.51 11.63 -5.12
N SER A 934 -30.18 12.71 -4.40
CA SER A 934 -30.78 12.97 -3.10
C SER A 934 -32.28 13.17 -3.31
N LYS A 935 -33.10 12.23 -2.83
CA LYS A 935 -34.54 12.50 -2.71
C LYS A 935 -34.67 13.70 -1.78
N THR A 936 -35.39 14.72 -2.24
CA THR A 936 -35.49 15.95 -1.47
C THR A 936 -36.32 15.68 -0.21
N LYS A 937 -35.92 16.31 0.89
CA LYS A 937 -36.77 16.43 2.10
C LYS A 937 -37.72 17.63 1.99
N THR A 938 -37.67 18.35 0.87
CA THR A 938 -38.32 19.64 0.65
C THR A 938 -39.19 19.57 -0.60
N ALA A 939 -40.46 19.92 -0.46
CA ALA A 939 -41.36 20.21 -1.56
C ALA A 939 -41.39 21.73 -1.82
N THR A 940 -41.11 22.14 -3.06
CA THR A 940 -41.45 23.48 -3.53
C THR A 940 -42.85 23.42 -4.15
N ILE A 941 -43.77 24.23 -3.64
CA ILE A 941 -45.21 24.17 -3.92
C ILE A 941 -45.65 25.55 -4.40
N LEU A 942 -46.33 25.59 -5.55
CA LEU A 942 -47.03 26.80 -5.99
C LEU A 942 -48.40 26.82 -5.31
N SER A 943 -48.58 27.74 -4.39
CA SER A 943 -49.77 27.81 -3.54
C SER A 943 -50.97 28.42 -4.25
N SER A 944 -52.15 27.93 -3.88
CA SER A 944 -53.41 28.64 -4.14
C SER A 944 -53.53 29.81 -3.18
N VAL A 945 -54.31 30.81 -3.56
CA VAL A 945 -54.61 31.96 -2.70
C VAL A 945 -56.13 32.06 -2.55
N ASN A 946 -56.62 32.07 -1.30
CA ASN A 946 -58.04 32.16 -0.99
C ASN A 946 -58.90 31.15 -1.76
N GLY A 947 -58.38 29.93 -1.97
CA GLY A 947 -59.11 28.86 -2.67
C GLY A 947 -59.31 29.09 -4.17
N ASN A 948 -58.53 29.97 -4.81
CA ASN A 948 -58.67 30.27 -6.24
C ASN A 948 -58.37 29.10 -7.21
N GLY A 949 -57.93 27.95 -6.70
CA GLY A 949 -57.65 26.74 -7.47
C GLY A 949 -56.46 26.83 -8.43
N ARG A 950 -55.62 27.87 -8.33
CA ARG A 950 -54.46 28.06 -9.24
C ARG A 950 -53.18 27.37 -8.74
N GLY A 951 -53.15 26.90 -7.50
CA GLY A 951 -52.01 26.19 -6.93
C GLY A 951 -51.73 24.87 -7.64
N THR A 952 -50.46 24.47 -7.65
CA THR A 952 -50.02 23.19 -8.22
C THR A 952 -49.60 22.26 -7.09
N PRO A 953 -50.26 21.10 -6.92
CA PRO A 953 -49.85 20.12 -5.93
C PRO A 953 -48.49 19.50 -6.24
N SER A 954 -47.83 18.95 -5.22
CA SER A 954 -46.49 18.39 -5.30
C SER A 954 -46.45 16.94 -4.81
N SER A 955 -45.68 16.12 -5.53
CA SER A 955 -45.36 14.73 -5.16
C SER A 955 -44.00 14.61 -4.44
N ALA A 956 -43.29 15.72 -4.16
CA ALA A 956 -41.92 15.67 -3.67
C ALA A 956 -41.78 14.99 -2.28
N LEU A 957 -42.84 14.99 -1.47
CA LEU A 957 -42.90 14.29 -0.18
C LEU A 957 -43.69 12.98 -0.24
N PHE A 958 -43.85 12.40 -1.43
CA PHE A 958 -44.50 11.09 -1.59
C PHE A 958 -43.86 10.01 -0.72
N ASN A 959 -44.70 9.10 -0.20
CA ASN A 959 -44.33 7.94 0.61
C ASN A 959 -43.76 8.25 2.00
N ARG A 960 -43.81 9.52 2.43
CA ARG A 960 -43.40 9.97 3.77
C ARG A 960 -44.48 9.77 4.81
N SER A 961 -44.11 9.71 6.09
CA SER A 961 -45.11 9.77 7.16
C SER A 961 -45.79 11.14 7.17
N VAL A 962 -47.07 11.15 7.55
CA VAL A 962 -47.81 12.38 7.87
C VAL A 962 -47.38 12.98 9.23
N ALA A 963 -46.79 12.16 10.09
CA ALA A 963 -46.33 12.52 11.42
C ALA A 963 -44.80 12.62 11.45
N ALA A 964 -44.29 13.81 11.74
CA ALA A 964 -42.87 14.03 11.91
C ALA A 964 -42.59 15.01 13.05
N SER A 965 -41.45 14.78 13.72
CA SER A 965 -40.99 15.61 14.83
C SER A 965 -40.47 16.97 14.40
N ASN A 966 -40.31 17.22 13.10
CA ASN A 966 -39.92 18.52 12.57
C ASN A 966 -40.47 18.75 11.15
N TRP A 967 -41.17 19.85 10.98
CA TRP A 967 -41.57 20.43 9.71
C TRP A 967 -41.14 21.89 9.68
N VAL A 968 -40.72 22.37 8.52
CA VAL A 968 -40.43 23.79 8.30
C VAL A 968 -41.15 24.25 7.06
N LEU A 969 -42.05 25.22 7.22
CA LEU A 969 -42.65 25.94 6.10
C LEU A 969 -41.88 27.24 5.89
N ARG A 970 -41.39 27.46 4.67
CA ARG A 970 -40.63 28.65 4.28
C ARG A 970 -41.33 29.39 3.15
N ILE A 971 -41.49 30.70 3.33
CA ILE A 971 -41.89 31.64 2.27
C ILE A 971 -40.68 32.52 1.97
N ASP A 972 -40.06 32.34 0.79
CA ASP A 972 -38.91 33.15 0.40
C ASP A 972 -39.38 34.43 -0.31
N LEU A 973 -39.23 35.58 0.35
CA LEU A 973 -39.70 36.87 -0.18
C LEU A 973 -38.79 37.42 -1.28
N ARG A 974 -37.62 36.81 -1.52
CA ARG A 974 -36.78 37.13 -2.67
C ARG A 974 -37.26 36.46 -3.95
N SER A 975 -38.06 35.40 -3.84
CA SER A 975 -38.64 34.72 -5.00
C SER A 975 -39.54 35.71 -5.76
N PRO A 976 -39.36 35.89 -7.09
CA PRO A 976 -40.22 36.76 -7.88
C PRO A 976 -41.71 36.39 -7.79
N LEU A 977 -42.01 35.11 -7.56
CA LEU A 977 -43.36 34.58 -7.38
C LEU A 977 -44.03 35.07 -6.08
N ASN A 978 -43.24 35.52 -5.10
CA ASN A 978 -43.72 36.03 -3.82
C ASN A 978 -43.72 37.56 -3.74
N SER A 979 -43.25 38.27 -4.77
CA SER A 979 -43.08 39.74 -4.76
C SER A 979 -44.38 40.53 -4.55
N LYS A 980 -45.53 39.94 -4.88
CA LYS A 980 -46.86 40.56 -4.72
C LYS A 980 -47.58 40.17 -3.44
N LEU A 981 -47.04 39.22 -2.67
CA LEU A 981 -47.66 38.72 -1.45
C LEU A 981 -47.42 39.71 -0.30
N ASP A 982 -48.48 40.34 0.18
CA ASP A 982 -48.44 41.14 1.39
C ASP A 982 -48.60 40.23 2.62
N ILE A 983 -47.48 39.94 3.24
CA ILE A 983 -47.38 39.10 4.44
C ILE A 983 -48.21 39.66 5.61
N ALA A 984 -48.36 40.99 5.70
CA ALA A 984 -49.13 41.61 6.79
C ALA A 984 -50.64 41.32 6.71
N GLN A 985 -51.11 40.83 5.56
CA GLN A 985 -52.52 40.47 5.33
C GLN A 985 -52.77 38.97 5.43
N LEU A 986 -51.74 38.15 5.66
CA LEU A 986 -51.86 36.70 5.74
C LEU A 986 -52.62 36.28 7.02
N GLU A 987 -53.72 35.56 6.87
CA GLU A 987 -54.57 35.11 7.97
C GLU A 987 -54.24 33.69 8.44
N ASP A 988 -53.89 32.82 7.48
CA ASP A 988 -53.62 31.41 7.73
C ASP A 988 -52.89 30.79 6.54
N ILE A 989 -52.34 29.60 6.77
CA ILE A 989 -51.78 28.73 5.73
C ILE A 989 -52.40 27.35 5.91
N GLU A 990 -53.13 26.90 4.90
CA GLU A 990 -53.75 25.58 4.89
C GLU A 990 -52.90 24.61 4.07
N ILE A 991 -52.54 23.48 4.68
CA ILE A 991 -51.87 22.37 4.01
C ILE A 991 -52.93 21.33 3.68
N ASN A 992 -53.15 21.13 2.39
CA ASN A 992 -53.98 20.07 1.86
C ASN A 992 -53.08 18.87 1.57
N MET A 993 -53.10 17.89 2.44
CA MET A 993 -52.23 16.71 2.40
C MET A 993 -53.06 15.50 2.04
N ASP A 994 -52.89 15.02 0.80
CA ASP A 994 -53.48 13.74 0.42
C ASP A 994 -52.61 12.58 0.92
N THR A 995 -53.25 11.53 1.42
CA THR A 995 -52.56 10.42 2.06
C THR A 995 -53.17 9.09 1.68
N THR A 996 -52.38 8.04 1.87
CA THR A 996 -52.82 6.67 1.74
C THR A 996 -52.58 5.95 3.06
N GLY A 997 -53.48 5.05 3.40
CA GLY A 997 -53.35 4.23 4.58
C GLY A 997 -54.17 2.95 4.46
N ILE A 998 -53.92 2.03 5.38
CA ILE A 998 -54.60 0.75 5.41
C ILE A 998 -55.43 0.71 6.69
N ALA A 999 -56.68 0.24 6.60
CA ALA A 999 -57.49 0.09 7.78
C ALA A 999 -56.87 -0.91 8.78
N LEU A 1000 -56.93 -0.61 10.07
CA LEU A 1000 -56.63 -1.61 11.09
C LEU A 1000 -57.64 -2.77 10.99
N ALA A 1001 -57.18 -4.01 11.20
CA ALA A 1001 -57.97 -5.22 10.92
C ALA A 1001 -59.38 -5.23 11.55
N ASN A 1002 -59.54 -4.60 12.72
CA ASN A 1002 -60.83 -4.52 13.44
C ASN A 1002 -61.60 -3.22 13.22
N ASN A 1003 -61.08 -2.28 12.42
CA ASN A 1003 -61.62 -0.92 12.27
C ASN A 1003 -61.95 -0.56 10.80
N VAL A 1004 -62.12 -1.54 9.91
CA VAL A 1004 -62.39 -1.31 8.47
C VAL A 1004 -63.57 -0.36 8.24
N GLN A 1005 -64.70 -0.61 8.92
CA GLN A 1005 -65.89 0.23 8.77
C GLN A 1005 -65.67 1.65 9.32
N ALA A 1006 -64.94 1.79 10.44
CA ALA A 1006 -64.62 3.09 11.01
C ALA A 1006 -63.66 3.88 10.09
N ALA A 1007 -62.67 3.21 9.51
CA ALA A 1007 -61.76 3.83 8.53
C ALA A 1007 -62.50 4.28 7.26
N GLN A 1008 -63.48 3.52 6.76
CA GLN A 1008 -64.29 3.94 5.61
C GLN A 1008 -65.13 5.18 5.91
N VAL A 1009 -65.72 5.25 7.11
CA VAL A 1009 -66.45 6.43 7.57
C VAL A 1009 -65.51 7.64 7.70
N ASP A 1010 -64.32 7.44 8.28
CA ASP A 1010 -63.31 8.48 8.38
C ASP A 1010 -62.89 8.98 6.99
N ALA A 1011 -62.64 8.09 6.02
CA ALA A 1011 -62.29 8.46 4.65
C ALA A 1011 -63.38 9.32 4.00
N ALA A 1012 -64.65 8.93 4.13
CA ALA A 1012 -65.78 9.69 3.58
C ALA A 1012 -65.93 11.07 4.23
N ASN A 1013 -65.80 11.15 5.56
CA ASN A 1013 -65.88 12.41 6.28
C ASN A 1013 -64.72 13.35 5.93
N LEU A 1014 -63.51 12.80 5.84
CA LEU A 1014 -62.31 13.55 5.45
C LEU A 1014 -62.42 14.04 4.00
N GLN A 1015 -62.95 13.23 3.10
CA GLN A 1015 -63.20 13.61 1.71
C GLN A 1015 -64.21 14.77 1.61
N ALA A 1016 -65.36 14.68 2.29
CA ALA A 1016 -66.36 15.75 2.30
C ALA A 1016 -65.78 17.07 2.82
N ALA A 1017 -65.05 17.02 3.95
CA ALA A 1017 -64.39 18.20 4.52
C ALA A 1017 -63.30 18.78 3.60
N PHE A 1018 -62.61 17.94 2.83
CA PHE A 1018 -61.59 18.36 1.88
C PHE A 1018 -62.19 19.04 0.65
N ASP A 1019 -63.33 18.53 0.16
CA ASP A 1019 -64.05 19.09 -0.99
C ASP A 1019 -64.85 20.37 -0.62
N GLY A 1020 -64.97 20.67 0.68
CA GLY A 1020 -65.63 21.87 1.19
C GLY A 1020 -67.15 21.73 1.34
N GLU A 1021 -67.66 20.50 1.44
CA GLU A 1021 -69.03 20.15 1.83
C GLU A 1021 -69.17 20.09 3.36
#